data_AF-A0A8H5IZN8-F1
#
_entry.id   AF-A0A8H5IZN8-F1
#
_cell.length_a   1.000
_cell.length_b   1.000
_cell.length_c   1.000
_cell.angle_alpha   90.00
_cell.angle_beta   90.00
_cell.angle_gamma   90.00
#
_symmetry.space_group_name_H-M   'P 1'
#
loop_
_entity.id
_entity.type
_entity.pdbx_description
1 polymer ?
#
loop_
_entity_poly.entity_id
_entity_poly.type
_entity_poly.pdbx_seq_one_letter_code
_entity_poly.pdbx_strand_id
1 'polypeptide(L)'
;MGSVGDIYYRPSELSEGTSGKFYRLIRSFQCNRVPSDLLIRACEPKLTWSPTGELVERSPLEARIPKWLVDLYNTNKGLFSDPESTKGLEYVDLAIENGIAYFQPTNTAPSEHLLDEQTSNIDEHAMAQDRLAIFLHAFPSINTEIIGEEMADRLLHTAKSSILPLLSCVTEEDIGDWLLPKNPKEIESYLFSLFEFLYQVVIVLGIHHHLLPLSLPRQIMSIVPFDILKNCFQCFQVISMIFNGLRIDNRELIPLSLLWSESKTGKRSHALLGYCISMQVSSRASLGTSKVSYDGSMEVLSSWKPQSPGIPSTMEYLAAISFCSQSQLGVIGRPHMLTLEAKALAGLLFSRRKQYEQAAQALKETIVSATTHYGPRSMSLGIVTSELAQCYNFLRQESLAEATVMKLQEARLESNISTRRDATYLSLALADSFIGRARYKEAAPILESIIGNPGISETLRMMSALRLTKSRRRMHNDAQKSFEQKGALWAGFALLGNVPEVLVMEYIEELGCCISEIPKGEPGDSNDTQHLIQAVNSALHRSSSLTNSPCWEWYTKRQQEYLEQITTATETDKGEENDEGLQNEVQNRLGIPISPQATSSMLEEEDDNMPDNEGPWSERLVLSFDSGGVRAISSLFILKRIMYQIREFELTHPDGPAYSSRSSSWTSDESSSLALLDVADRVDEFLPCHYFDYVAGISTGGLNSIMIGRLRMSVDQAIDNFIDFGNAVFGDPRVFRALIPRAKFSAVNARDALLKIIRHNVENITGECSAGEFIAKNELFQDDGRRTRTLTISRGIDAGFTDETIWRSYHSHRGTTSLYTIWQVAYATTSANLVYASAIEIGPSKHYNGGVVTNPSSKILREVCFEHNKAPSTFVSLGTSRHVGAEVNPGDNAKRRNFPRKFRLQELNRSFRSHTAENITERQTEEWLELAERIGLNHAYRLNAGGLHEIPDDEWLPAATGSATIQFIKYITNDYLRSNGVRDVINSIASEAVRIRRARAITGRWKDFTQDTEVRRCQDSEFKWNKKDRSWMKSS
;
A
#
# COMPACT_ATOMS: atom_id res chain seq x y z
N MET A 1 62.60 36.80 -28.00
CA MET A 1 62.09 38.18 -28.18
C MET A 1 60.78 38.08 -28.96
N GLY A 2 59.70 38.65 -28.41
CA GLY A 2 58.39 38.73 -29.06
C GLY A 2 57.27 38.06 -28.25
N SER A 3 56.83 38.74 -27.19
CA SER A 3 55.61 38.45 -26.43
C SER A 3 54.36 38.60 -27.31
N VAL A 4 53.54 37.55 -27.41
CA VAL A 4 52.20 37.65 -27.98
C VAL A 4 51.29 38.17 -26.86
N GLY A 5 50.82 39.41 -27.04
CA GLY A 5 49.94 40.09 -26.10
C GLY A 5 48.52 39.53 -26.12
N ASP A 6 47.93 39.58 -24.94
CA ASP A 6 46.52 39.30 -24.64
C ASP A 6 45.58 40.07 -25.57
N ILE A 7 44.86 39.34 -26.42
CA ILE A 7 43.66 39.85 -27.08
C ILE A 7 42.53 39.70 -26.06
N TYR A 8 42.28 40.77 -25.30
CA TYR A 8 41.02 40.96 -24.61
C TYR A 8 39.88 40.91 -25.64
N TYR A 9 39.09 39.84 -25.59
CA TYR A 9 37.77 39.80 -26.24
C TYR A 9 36.93 40.95 -25.65
N ARG A 10 36.71 42.02 -26.43
CA ARG A 10 35.64 42.99 -26.14
C ARG A 10 34.31 42.29 -26.42
N PRO A 11 33.38 42.19 -25.46
CA PRO A 11 32.00 41.80 -25.74
C PRO A 11 31.41 42.83 -26.70
N SER A 12 30.71 42.34 -27.73
CA SER A 12 29.99 43.16 -28.70
C SER A 12 29.09 44.17 -27.98
N GLU A 13 29.30 45.45 -28.24
CA GLU A 13 28.40 46.52 -27.82
C GLU A 13 26.99 46.22 -28.38
N LEU A 14 26.06 45.84 -27.48
CA LEU A 14 24.65 45.71 -27.81
C LEU A 14 24.13 47.07 -28.28
N SER A 15 23.25 47.08 -29.29
CA SER A 15 22.56 48.32 -29.63
C SER A 15 21.70 48.76 -28.45
N GLU A 16 21.77 50.04 -28.09
CA GLU A 16 21.09 50.67 -26.94
C GLU A 16 19.57 50.34 -26.91
N GLY A 17 18.96 50.13 -28.09
CA GLY A 17 17.56 49.71 -28.24
C GLY A 17 17.26 48.25 -27.90
N THR A 18 18.22 47.32 -27.94
CA THR A 18 17.98 45.89 -27.59
C THR A 18 18.00 45.69 -26.08
N SER A 19 18.92 46.35 -25.37
CA SER A 19 18.97 46.37 -23.90
C SER A 19 17.69 46.98 -23.31
N GLY A 20 17.20 48.10 -23.88
CA GLY A 20 15.94 48.71 -23.49
C GLY A 20 14.72 47.79 -23.70
N LYS A 21 14.66 47.04 -24.81
CA LYS A 21 13.59 46.05 -25.06
C LYS A 21 13.64 44.88 -24.07
N PHE A 22 14.83 44.36 -23.77
CA PHE A 22 14.98 43.30 -22.77
C PHE A 22 14.56 43.77 -21.37
N TYR A 23 14.92 44.99 -20.98
CA TYR A 23 14.45 45.61 -19.73
C TYR A 23 12.92 45.72 -19.66
N ARG A 24 12.26 46.17 -20.73
CA ARG A 24 10.79 46.22 -20.81
C ARG A 24 10.17 44.83 -20.67
N LEU A 25 10.76 43.82 -21.31
CA LEU A 25 10.32 42.42 -21.18
C LEU A 25 10.44 41.92 -19.73
N ILE A 26 11.57 42.12 -19.05
CA ILE A 26 11.73 41.71 -17.65
C ILE A 26 10.71 42.42 -16.75
N ARG A 27 10.51 43.73 -16.94
CA ARG A 27 9.49 44.49 -16.19
C ARG A 27 8.06 44.02 -16.49
N SER A 28 7.77 43.62 -17.72
CA SER A 28 6.42 43.20 -18.08
C SER A 28 6.00 41.94 -17.33
N PHE A 29 6.92 41.08 -16.87
CA PHE A 29 6.54 39.93 -16.05
C PHE A 29 5.91 40.32 -14.71
N GLN A 30 5.99 41.59 -14.26
CA GLN A 30 5.39 42.08 -13.02
C GLN A 30 5.83 41.30 -11.75
N CYS A 31 6.89 40.49 -11.86
CA CYS A 31 7.58 39.90 -10.73
C CYS A 31 8.86 40.70 -10.45
N ASN A 32 9.26 40.77 -9.18
CA ASN A 32 10.50 41.47 -8.79
C ASN A 32 11.75 40.85 -9.42
N ARG A 33 11.67 39.56 -9.78
CA ARG A 33 12.76 38.73 -10.30
C ARG A 33 12.23 37.70 -11.28
N VAL A 34 12.86 37.57 -12.46
CA VAL A 34 12.54 36.57 -13.49
C VAL A 34 13.62 35.48 -13.47
N PRO A 35 13.28 34.18 -13.30
CA PRO A 35 14.28 33.11 -13.33
C PRO A 35 14.99 33.04 -14.69
N SER A 36 16.31 32.94 -14.68
CA SER A 36 17.11 32.77 -15.91
C SER A 36 16.73 31.50 -16.70
N ASP A 37 16.44 30.40 -15.99
CA ASP A 37 15.97 29.14 -16.57
C ASP A 37 14.74 29.30 -17.46
N LEU A 38 13.84 30.24 -17.13
CA LEU A 38 12.66 30.53 -17.93
C LEU A 38 13.06 31.00 -19.34
N LEU A 39 14.00 31.93 -19.40
CA LEU A 39 14.45 32.53 -20.66
C LEU A 39 15.35 31.59 -21.46
N ILE A 40 16.23 30.85 -20.77
CA ILE A 40 17.08 29.82 -21.38
C ILE A 40 16.19 28.80 -22.09
N ARG A 41 15.23 28.22 -21.37
CA ARG A 41 14.32 27.21 -21.90
C ARG A 41 13.39 27.76 -22.98
N ALA A 42 12.99 29.03 -22.88
CA ALA A 42 12.23 29.68 -23.94
C ALA A 42 13.06 29.81 -25.23
N CYS A 43 14.36 30.02 -25.13
CA CYS A 43 15.24 30.22 -26.29
C CYS A 43 15.87 28.94 -26.83
N GLU A 44 15.62 27.79 -26.20
CA GLU A 44 16.12 26.50 -26.63
C GLU A 44 15.01 25.61 -27.22
N PRO A 45 15.37 24.68 -28.13
CA PRO A 45 14.46 23.62 -28.53
C PRO A 45 13.99 22.79 -27.34
N LYS A 46 12.73 22.37 -27.37
CA LYS A 46 12.12 21.63 -26.24
C LYS A 46 11.23 20.49 -26.73
N LEU A 47 11.23 19.38 -25.98
CA LEU A 47 10.32 18.27 -26.20
C LEU A 47 8.86 18.66 -25.89
N THR A 48 7.97 18.33 -26.82
CA THR A 48 6.52 18.53 -26.73
C THR A 48 5.77 17.37 -27.37
N TRP A 49 4.45 17.32 -27.19
CA TRP A 49 3.60 16.29 -27.80
C TRP A 49 3.12 16.69 -29.19
N SER A 50 3.42 15.84 -30.18
CA SER A 50 2.83 15.94 -31.52
C SER A 50 1.34 15.59 -31.50
N PRO A 51 0.56 15.97 -32.53
CA PRO A 51 -0.86 15.57 -32.62
C PRO A 51 -1.11 14.06 -32.55
N THR A 52 -0.13 13.24 -32.95
CA THR A 52 -0.19 11.78 -32.89
C THR A 52 0.14 11.19 -31.52
N GLY A 53 0.50 12.03 -30.54
CA GLY A 53 0.87 11.60 -29.18
C GLY A 53 2.30 11.10 -29.06
N GLU A 54 3.18 11.48 -29.99
CA GLU A 54 4.61 11.15 -29.96
C GLU A 54 5.46 12.36 -29.57
N LEU A 55 6.62 12.11 -28.95
CA LEU A 55 7.56 13.17 -28.57
C LEU A 55 8.21 13.78 -29.81
N VAL A 56 8.17 15.11 -29.90
CA VAL A 56 8.83 15.89 -30.95
C VAL A 56 9.51 17.10 -30.34
N GLU A 57 10.63 17.49 -30.92
CA GLU A 57 11.32 18.73 -30.55
C GLU A 57 10.67 19.91 -31.26
N ARG A 58 10.32 20.94 -30.50
CA ARG A 58 9.74 22.20 -31.00
C ARG A 58 10.76 23.32 -30.86
N SER A 59 11.02 24.02 -31.96
CA SER A 59 11.94 25.15 -31.95
C SER A 59 11.31 26.39 -31.31
N PRO A 60 12.11 27.31 -30.73
CA PRO A 60 11.61 28.57 -30.17
C PRO A 60 10.78 29.39 -31.16
N LEU A 61 11.19 29.44 -32.43
CA LEU A 61 10.49 30.21 -33.46
C LEU A 61 9.11 29.61 -33.79
N GLU A 62 9.00 28.29 -33.85
CA GLU A 62 7.69 27.59 -33.99
C GLU A 62 6.79 27.78 -32.77
N ALA A 63 7.38 28.10 -31.60
CA ALA A 63 6.68 28.45 -30.39
C ALA A 63 6.36 29.95 -30.26
N ARG A 64 6.61 30.72 -31.34
CA ARG A 64 6.38 32.18 -31.42
C ARG A 64 7.22 32.99 -30.44
N ILE A 65 8.37 32.45 -30.03
CA ILE A 65 9.34 33.21 -29.24
C ILE A 65 9.92 34.33 -30.13
N PRO A 66 10.00 35.58 -29.63
CA PRO A 66 10.49 36.69 -30.42
C PRO A 66 11.91 36.43 -30.93
N LYS A 67 12.10 36.59 -32.24
CA LYS A 67 13.41 36.35 -32.87
C LYS A 67 14.53 37.17 -32.23
N TRP A 68 14.25 38.42 -31.87
CA TRP A 68 15.22 39.29 -31.19
C TRP A 68 15.71 38.71 -29.85
N LEU A 69 14.84 38.00 -29.11
CA LEU A 69 15.18 37.38 -27.84
C LEU A 69 16.04 36.13 -28.05
N VAL A 70 15.72 35.32 -29.07
CA VAL A 70 16.53 34.16 -29.47
C VAL A 70 17.92 34.60 -29.94
N ASP A 71 18.00 35.68 -30.73
CA ASP A 71 19.26 36.26 -31.19
C ASP A 71 20.07 36.83 -30.01
N LEU A 72 19.41 37.51 -29.06
CA LEU A 72 20.03 38.00 -27.83
C LEU A 72 20.61 36.85 -26.98
N TYR A 73 19.85 35.77 -26.78
CA TYR A 73 20.30 34.58 -26.06
C TYR A 73 21.50 33.94 -26.73
N ASN A 74 21.43 33.68 -28.03
CA ASN A 74 22.50 33.02 -28.77
C ASN A 74 23.80 33.83 -28.78
N THR A 75 23.70 35.16 -28.83
CA THR A 75 24.86 36.06 -28.79
C THR A 75 25.48 36.13 -27.39
N ASN A 76 24.67 35.94 -26.33
CA ASN A 76 25.07 36.15 -24.94
C ASN A 76 24.93 34.90 -24.07
N LYS A 77 25.07 33.68 -24.62
CA LYS A 77 24.85 32.43 -23.84
C LYS A 77 25.58 32.40 -22.50
N GLY A 78 26.81 32.91 -22.45
CA GLY A 78 27.61 33.01 -21.22
C GLY A 78 26.92 33.81 -20.10
N LEU A 79 26.19 34.89 -20.43
CA LEU A 79 25.41 35.68 -19.46
C LEU A 79 24.30 34.86 -18.80
N PHE A 80 23.66 33.97 -19.58
CA PHE A 80 22.57 33.15 -19.10
C PHE A 80 23.08 31.90 -18.35
N SER A 81 24.27 31.40 -18.68
CA SER A 81 24.81 30.14 -18.15
C SER A 81 25.83 30.27 -17.01
N ASP A 82 26.55 31.40 -16.91
CA ASP A 82 27.60 31.62 -15.91
C ASP A 82 27.38 32.94 -15.15
N PRO A 83 26.76 32.87 -13.96
CA PRO A 83 26.41 34.05 -13.18
C PRO A 83 27.59 34.71 -12.46
N GLU A 84 28.78 34.10 -12.46
CA GLU A 84 30.00 34.68 -11.86
C GLU A 84 30.84 35.48 -12.88
N SER A 85 30.59 35.33 -14.19
CA SER A 85 31.53 35.82 -15.22
C SER A 85 31.25 37.19 -15.87
N THR A 86 30.13 37.87 -15.64
CA THR A 86 29.81 39.07 -16.44
C THR A 86 29.12 40.23 -15.70
N LYS A 87 29.51 41.46 -16.08
CA LYS A 87 28.72 42.68 -15.87
C LYS A 87 27.35 42.48 -16.53
N GLY A 88 26.26 42.74 -15.80
CA GLY A 88 24.89 42.62 -16.29
C GLY A 88 24.63 43.39 -17.59
N LEU A 89 23.53 43.07 -18.27
CA LEU A 89 23.05 43.86 -19.40
C LEU A 89 22.72 45.27 -18.91
N GLU A 90 22.90 46.27 -19.78
CA GLU A 90 22.49 47.63 -19.45
C GLU A 90 21.02 47.64 -19.02
N TYR A 91 20.74 48.23 -17.85
CA TYR A 91 19.44 48.28 -17.17
C TYR A 91 18.94 47.00 -16.48
N VAL A 92 19.58 45.84 -16.62
CA VAL A 92 19.15 44.57 -16.00
C VAL A 92 20.30 43.89 -15.26
N ASP A 93 20.10 43.69 -13.96
CA ASP A 93 21.05 42.98 -13.09
C ASP A 93 20.75 41.48 -13.03
N LEU A 94 21.80 40.70 -12.77
CA LEU A 94 21.70 39.28 -12.45
C LEU A 94 21.92 39.08 -10.95
N ALA A 95 20.92 38.54 -10.26
CA ALA A 95 20.99 38.18 -8.85
C ALA A 95 21.00 36.66 -8.69
N ILE A 96 21.83 36.14 -7.79
CA ILE A 96 21.84 34.72 -7.44
C ILE A 96 21.18 34.55 -6.08
N GLU A 97 20.17 33.69 -6.02
CA GLU A 97 19.49 33.33 -4.77
C GLU A 97 19.32 31.82 -4.73
N ASN A 98 19.82 31.18 -3.66
CA ASN A 98 19.78 29.72 -3.48
C ASN A 98 20.34 28.93 -4.69
N GLY A 99 21.35 29.47 -5.36
CA GLY A 99 21.98 28.85 -6.54
C GLY A 99 21.18 28.96 -7.84
N ILE A 100 20.06 29.71 -7.83
CA ILE A 100 19.28 30.03 -9.02
C ILE A 100 19.58 31.47 -9.42
N ALA A 101 19.89 31.69 -10.70
CA ALA A 101 20.13 33.03 -11.22
C ALA A 101 18.81 33.66 -11.70
N TYR A 102 18.61 34.93 -11.35
CA TYR A 102 17.42 35.72 -11.65
C TYR A 102 17.81 37.04 -12.31
N PHE A 103 17.08 37.41 -13.37
CA PHE A 103 17.14 38.73 -13.97
C PHE A 103 16.22 39.69 -13.21
N GLN A 104 16.72 40.88 -12.87
CA GLN A 104 15.94 41.93 -12.21
C GLN A 104 16.24 43.31 -12.82
N PRO A 105 15.25 44.22 -12.91
CA PRO A 105 15.49 45.57 -13.38
C PRO A 105 16.41 46.34 -12.43
N THR A 106 17.36 47.10 -12.97
CA THR A 106 18.17 48.06 -12.19
C THR A 106 17.31 49.25 -11.71
N ASN A 107 17.78 49.96 -10.67
CA ASN A 107 17.10 51.17 -10.17
C ASN A 107 17.24 52.38 -11.12
N THR A 108 18.19 52.35 -12.05
CA THR A 108 18.40 53.38 -13.07
C THR A 108 17.56 53.06 -14.30
N ALA A 109 16.43 53.76 -14.47
CA ALA A 109 15.59 53.61 -15.66
C ALA A 109 16.30 54.20 -16.91
N PRO A 110 16.06 53.65 -18.12
CA PRO A 110 16.46 54.32 -19.36
C PRO A 110 15.84 55.73 -19.43
N SER A 111 16.56 56.71 -19.98
CA SER A 111 16.05 58.08 -20.12
C SER A 111 14.70 58.12 -20.86
N GLU A 112 13.74 58.94 -20.42
CA GLU A 112 12.36 59.01 -20.97
C GLU A 112 12.30 59.13 -22.50
N HIS A 113 13.27 59.79 -23.14
CA HIS A 113 13.37 59.88 -24.61
C HIS A 113 13.59 58.53 -25.33
N LEU A 114 14.11 57.49 -24.66
CA LEU A 114 14.24 56.11 -25.19
C LEU A 114 12.98 55.25 -24.92
N LEU A 115 12.10 55.72 -24.05
CA LEU A 115 10.81 55.09 -23.77
C LEU A 115 9.72 55.55 -24.78
N ASP A 116 9.94 56.68 -25.46
CA ASP A 116 8.91 57.47 -26.15
C ASP A 116 8.79 57.27 -27.67
N GLU A 117 9.56 56.38 -28.30
CA GLU A 117 9.23 55.95 -29.67
C GLU A 117 8.16 54.84 -29.63
N GLN A 118 6.88 55.28 -29.64
CA GLN A 118 5.63 54.52 -29.83
C GLN A 118 4.94 53.91 -28.60
N THR A 119 4.64 54.71 -27.58
CA THR A 119 3.66 54.37 -26.54
C THR A 119 2.22 54.43 -27.10
N SER A 120 1.69 53.27 -27.49
CA SER A 120 0.27 53.04 -27.76
C SER A 120 -0.15 51.71 -27.12
N ASN A 121 -1.46 51.49 -26.86
CA ASN A 121 -2.03 50.23 -26.36
C ASN A 121 -1.53 48.96 -27.10
N ILE A 122 -1.01 49.14 -28.32
CA ILE A 122 -0.43 48.10 -29.17
C ILE A 122 0.84 47.47 -28.57
N ASP A 123 1.60 48.19 -27.71
CA ASP A 123 2.85 47.67 -27.08
C ASP A 123 2.55 46.75 -25.87
N GLU A 124 1.49 47.02 -25.10
CA GLU A 124 1.15 46.18 -23.93
C GLU A 124 0.58 44.81 -24.32
N HIS A 125 -0.28 44.75 -25.35
CA HIS A 125 -0.81 43.49 -25.88
C HIS A 125 0.32 42.66 -26.52
N ALA A 126 1.25 43.29 -27.23
CA ALA A 126 2.42 42.62 -27.79
C ALA A 126 3.33 42.05 -26.69
N MET A 127 3.60 42.82 -25.63
CA MET A 127 4.36 42.32 -24.47
C MET A 127 3.62 41.22 -23.69
N ALA A 128 2.29 41.25 -23.63
CA ALA A 128 1.49 40.17 -23.06
C ALA A 128 1.58 38.88 -23.89
N GLN A 129 1.52 38.98 -25.22
CA GLN A 129 1.74 37.85 -26.14
C GLN A 129 3.12 37.24 -25.95
N ASP A 130 4.17 38.07 -25.93
CA ASP A 130 5.55 37.61 -25.77
C ASP A 130 5.75 36.89 -24.43
N ARG A 131 5.21 37.44 -23.33
CA ARG A 131 5.21 36.79 -22.01
C ARG A 131 4.57 35.40 -22.03
N LEU A 132 3.38 35.29 -22.62
CA LEU A 132 2.67 34.02 -22.73
C LEU A 132 3.43 33.02 -23.60
N ALA A 133 3.97 33.45 -24.75
CA ALA A 133 4.74 32.58 -25.63
C ALA A 133 6.00 32.05 -24.93
N ILE A 134 6.77 32.94 -24.29
CA ILE A 134 7.96 32.61 -23.49
C ILE A 134 7.60 31.61 -22.40
N PHE A 135 6.55 31.90 -21.63
CA PHE A 135 6.18 31.06 -20.51
C PHE A 135 5.66 29.69 -20.95
N LEU A 136 4.72 29.63 -21.90
CA LEU A 136 4.13 28.38 -22.38
C LEU A 136 5.17 27.49 -23.05
N HIS A 137 6.13 28.06 -23.79
CA HIS A 137 7.22 27.27 -24.37
C HIS A 137 8.17 26.77 -23.29
N ALA A 138 8.59 27.61 -22.34
CA ALA A 138 9.52 27.22 -21.27
C ALA A 138 8.92 26.22 -20.25
N PHE A 139 7.62 26.34 -19.96
CA PHE A 139 6.92 25.54 -18.94
C PHE A 139 6.77 24.08 -19.38
N PRO A 140 7.22 23.09 -18.59
CA PRO A 140 7.24 21.67 -18.98
C PRO A 140 5.90 21.14 -19.49
N SER A 141 5.91 20.37 -20.59
CA SER A 141 4.74 19.60 -21.03
C SER A 141 4.62 18.31 -20.23
N ILE A 142 3.39 17.82 -20.01
CA ILE A 142 3.13 16.70 -19.10
C ILE A 142 3.90 15.46 -19.55
N ASN A 143 4.70 14.88 -18.67
CA ASN A 143 5.45 13.66 -18.95
C ASN A 143 6.27 13.71 -20.26
N THR A 144 6.94 14.83 -20.55
CA THR A 144 7.81 14.96 -21.74
C THR A 144 9.31 14.92 -21.41
N GLU A 145 9.69 15.34 -20.21
CA GLU A 145 11.07 15.41 -19.74
C GLU A 145 11.17 14.94 -18.29
N ILE A 146 12.30 14.31 -17.93
CA ILE A 146 12.52 13.71 -16.60
C ILE A 146 12.51 14.76 -15.49
N ILE A 147 13.06 15.95 -15.76
CA ILE A 147 13.12 17.07 -14.81
C ILE A 147 11.85 17.92 -14.81
N GLY A 148 10.78 17.48 -15.49
CA GLY A 148 9.59 18.29 -15.75
C GLY A 148 8.96 18.84 -14.48
N GLU A 149 8.80 18.02 -13.44
CA GLU A 149 8.17 18.48 -12.20
C GLU A 149 9.03 19.46 -11.41
N GLU A 150 10.34 19.26 -11.40
CA GLU A 150 11.28 20.17 -10.77
C GLU A 150 11.25 21.54 -11.43
N MET A 151 11.12 21.55 -12.75
CA MET A 151 10.98 22.79 -13.51
C MET A 151 9.61 23.43 -13.31
N ALA A 152 8.52 22.65 -13.26
CA ALA A 152 7.19 23.15 -13.00
C ALA A 152 7.11 23.87 -11.64
N ASP A 153 7.67 23.23 -10.60
CA ASP A 153 7.78 23.80 -9.25
C ASP A 153 8.58 25.10 -9.25
N ARG A 154 9.75 25.12 -9.91
CA ARG A 154 10.60 26.33 -10.03
C ARG A 154 9.88 27.50 -10.72
N LEU A 155 9.12 27.23 -11.77
CA LEU A 155 8.43 28.25 -12.56
C LEU A 155 7.06 28.64 -11.99
N LEU A 156 6.58 27.95 -10.95
CA LEU A 156 5.26 28.16 -10.37
C LEU A 156 5.09 29.58 -9.79
N HIS A 157 6.14 30.14 -9.19
CA HIS A 157 6.11 31.52 -8.68
C HIS A 157 5.82 32.52 -9.80
N THR A 158 6.51 32.38 -10.95
CA THR A 158 6.28 33.22 -12.13
C THR A 158 4.88 33.00 -12.71
N ALA A 159 4.36 31.77 -12.71
CA ALA A 159 2.97 31.50 -13.10
C ALA A 159 1.98 32.27 -12.22
N LYS A 160 2.12 32.20 -10.89
CA LYS A 160 1.23 32.86 -9.92
C LYS A 160 1.29 34.39 -9.99
N SER A 161 2.48 34.95 -10.16
CA SER A 161 2.69 36.41 -10.12
C SER A 161 2.42 37.10 -11.45
N SER A 162 2.61 36.40 -12.58
CA SER A 162 2.58 37.01 -13.91
C SER A 162 1.49 36.45 -14.81
N ILE A 163 1.46 35.12 -14.97
CA ILE A 163 0.72 34.48 -16.07
C ILE A 163 -0.74 34.25 -15.71
N LEU A 164 -1.02 33.70 -14.53
CA LEU A 164 -2.38 33.42 -14.08
C LEU A 164 -3.21 34.70 -13.88
N PRO A 165 -2.66 35.79 -13.29
CA PRO A 165 -3.36 37.07 -13.25
C PRO A 165 -3.66 37.61 -14.66
N LEU A 166 -2.67 37.57 -15.56
CA LEU A 166 -2.85 38.01 -16.95
C LEU A 166 -4.00 37.26 -17.63
N LEU A 167 -4.00 35.93 -17.56
CA LEU A 167 -5.06 35.08 -18.15
C LEU A 167 -6.43 35.27 -17.51
N SER A 168 -6.48 35.67 -16.24
CA SER A 168 -7.73 35.91 -15.51
C SER A 168 -8.39 37.24 -15.86
N CYS A 169 -7.64 38.19 -16.44
CA CYS A 169 -8.13 39.51 -16.85
C CYS A 169 -8.53 39.58 -18.34
N VAL A 170 -8.31 38.53 -19.11
CA VAL A 170 -8.59 38.50 -20.56
C VAL A 170 -10.11 38.60 -20.82
N THR A 171 -10.52 39.55 -21.65
CA THR A 171 -11.91 39.72 -22.13
C THR A 171 -12.19 38.93 -23.41
N GLU A 172 -13.45 38.84 -23.83
CA GLU A 172 -13.80 38.20 -25.12
C GLU A 172 -13.18 38.93 -26.32
N GLU A 173 -13.02 40.25 -26.24
CA GLU A 173 -12.35 41.04 -27.27
C GLU A 173 -10.85 40.71 -27.33
N ASP A 174 -10.19 40.61 -26.17
CA ASP A 174 -8.78 40.24 -26.06
C ASP A 174 -8.47 38.85 -26.64
N ILE A 175 -9.39 37.89 -26.47
CA ILE A 175 -9.23 36.54 -27.02
C ILE A 175 -9.12 36.59 -28.55
N GLY A 176 -10.01 37.34 -29.20
CA GLY A 176 -10.03 37.49 -30.65
C GLY A 176 -8.90 38.38 -31.19
N ASP A 177 -8.52 39.41 -30.44
CA ASP A 177 -7.54 40.41 -30.86
C ASP A 177 -6.10 39.91 -30.75
N TRP A 178 -5.68 39.47 -29.56
CA TRP A 178 -4.27 39.21 -29.29
C TRP A 178 -3.96 37.86 -28.63
N LEU A 179 -4.88 37.21 -27.91
CA LEU A 179 -4.53 35.94 -27.26
C LEU A 179 -4.27 34.82 -28.28
N LEU A 180 -5.09 34.75 -29.34
CA LEU A 180 -5.04 33.67 -30.32
C LEU A 180 -4.04 33.95 -31.45
N PRO A 181 -3.36 32.92 -32.00
CA PRO A 181 -2.58 33.06 -33.22
C PRO A 181 -3.43 33.54 -34.40
N LYS A 182 -2.89 34.49 -35.19
CA LYS A 182 -3.55 34.98 -36.41
C LYS A 182 -3.67 33.90 -37.49
N ASN A 183 -2.79 32.91 -37.48
CA ASN A 183 -2.82 31.77 -38.40
C ASN A 183 -3.75 30.67 -37.84
N PRO A 184 -4.89 30.36 -38.48
CA PRO A 184 -5.84 29.36 -37.98
C PRO A 184 -5.25 27.96 -37.77
N LYS A 185 -4.20 27.60 -38.51
CA LYS A 185 -3.53 26.30 -38.40
C LYS A 185 -2.75 26.14 -37.10
N GLU A 186 -2.37 27.24 -36.47
CA GLU A 186 -1.58 27.25 -35.23
C GLU A 186 -2.45 27.31 -33.97
N ILE A 187 -3.71 27.72 -34.11
CA ILE A 187 -4.66 27.91 -33.00
C ILE A 187 -4.81 26.62 -32.17
N GLU A 188 -5.02 25.47 -32.83
CA GLU A 188 -5.22 24.19 -32.13
C GLU A 188 -4.01 23.84 -31.23
N SER A 189 -2.79 23.97 -31.77
CA SER A 189 -1.58 23.63 -31.01
C SER A 189 -1.28 24.64 -29.89
N TYR A 190 -1.55 25.92 -30.12
CA TYR A 190 -1.39 26.96 -29.10
C TYR A 190 -2.35 26.74 -27.93
N LEU A 191 -3.63 26.51 -28.23
CA LEU A 191 -4.64 26.25 -27.22
C LEU A 191 -4.34 24.97 -26.45
N PHE A 192 -3.87 23.91 -27.12
CA PHE A 192 -3.42 22.70 -26.42
C PHE A 192 -2.34 23.01 -25.36
N SER A 193 -1.30 23.76 -25.71
CA SER A 193 -0.25 24.14 -24.76
C SER A 193 -0.78 25.00 -23.60
N LEU A 194 -1.67 25.95 -23.89
CA LEU A 194 -2.31 26.78 -22.87
C LEU A 194 -3.13 25.93 -21.88
N PHE A 195 -3.95 25.02 -22.39
CA PHE A 195 -4.81 24.17 -21.56
C PHE A 195 -4.04 23.08 -20.82
N GLU A 196 -2.99 22.53 -21.43
CA GLU A 196 -2.05 21.61 -20.76
C GLU A 196 -1.39 22.32 -19.56
N PHE A 197 -0.93 23.56 -19.74
CA PHE A 197 -0.40 24.38 -18.66
C PHE A 197 -1.45 24.60 -17.56
N LEU A 198 -2.66 25.02 -17.93
CA LEU A 198 -3.75 25.23 -16.98
C LEU A 198 -4.10 23.94 -16.20
N TYR A 199 -4.11 22.78 -16.86
CA TYR A 199 -4.30 21.48 -16.21
C TYR A 199 -3.21 21.20 -15.16
N GLN A 200 -1.94 21.39 -15.51
CA GLN A 200 -0.82 21.18 -14.58
C GLN A 200 -0.87 22.15 -13.38
N VAL A 201 -1.25 23.41 -13.60
CA VAL A 201 -1.44 24.38 -12.51
C VAL A 201 -2.58 23.95 -11.59
N VAL A 202 -3.68 23.40 -12.11
CA VAL A 202 -4.78 22.90 -11.27
C VAL A 202 -4.34 21.71 -10.40
N ILE A 203 -3.49 20.81 -10.92
CA ILE A 203 -2.92 19.72 -10.10
C ILE A 203 -2.13 20.29 -8.91
N VAL A 204 -1.35 21.35 -9.13
CA VAL A 204 -0.45 21.91 -8.12
C VAL A 204 -1.17 22.83 -7.13
N LEU A 205 -2.07 23.69 -7.61
CA LEU A 205 -2.75 24.71 -6.78
C LEU A 205 -4.09 24.25 -6.22
N GLY A 206 -4.67 23.20 -6.80
CA GLY A 206 -6.05 22.79 -6.54
C GLY A 206 -7.07 23.65 -7.30
N ILE A 207 -8.21 23.02 -7.59
CA ILE A 207 -9.28 23.60 -8.43
C ILE A 207 -9.96 24.85 -7.84
N HIS A 208 -9.81 25.07 -6.54
CA HIS A 208 -10.43 26.20 -5.82
C HIS A 208 -9.51 27.40 -5.66
N HIS A 209 -8.30 27.38 -6.24
CA HIS A 209 -7.35 28.47 -6.10
C HIS A 209 -7.84 29.74 -6.83
N HIS A 210 -7.86 30.87 -6.13
CA HIS A 210 -8.43 32.14 -6.60
C HIS A 210 -7.76 32.73 -7.86
N LEU A 211 -6.53 32.35 -8.15
CA LEU A 211 -5.78 32.78 -9.35
C LEU A 211 -6.14 32.02 -10.64
N LEU A 212 -6.96 30.97 -10.57
CA LEU A 212 -7.28 30.19 -11.77
C LEU A 212 -8.24 30.96 -12.71
N PRO A 213 -7.96 31.04 -14.02
CA PRO A 213 -8.82 31.73 -14.98
C PRO A 213 -10.05 30.87 -15.34
N LEU A 214 -11.02 30.79 -14.42
CA LEU A 214 -12.14 29.83 -14.51
C LEU A 214 -13.05 30.05 -15.74
N SER A 215 -13.24 31.29 -16.18
CA SER A 215 -14.09 31.64 -17.33
C SER A 215 -13.42 31.43 -18.69
N LEU A 216 -12.08 31.49 -18.74
CA LEU A 216 -11.30 31.52 -19.97
C LEU A 216 -11.55 30.33 -20.90
N PRO A 217 -11.60 29.06 -20.41
CA PRO A 217 -11.89 27.92 -21.30
C PRO A 217 -13.24 28.06 -22.02
N ARG A 218 -14.26 28.57 -21.32
CA ARG A 218 -15.61 28.73 -21.88
C ARG A 218 -15.66 29.85 -22.91
N GLN A 219 -14.99 30.97 -22.64
CA GLN A 219 -14.90 32.11 -23.56
C GLN A 219 -14.14 31.76 -24.84
N ILE A 220 -13.06 30.99 -24.74
CA ILE A 220 -12.33 30.50 -25.93
C ILE A 220 -13.25 29.62 -26.80
N MET A 221 -14.05 28.74 -26.18
CA MET A 221 -14.96 27.86 -26.91
C MET A 221 -16.13 28.59 -27.59
N SER A 222 -16.57 29.75 -27.09
CA SER A 222 -17.61 30.55 -27.75
C SER A 222 -17.08 31.34 -28.95
N ILE A 223 -15.79 31.68 -28.95
CA ILE A 223 -15.15 32.50 -29.98
C ILE A 223 -14.55 31.66 -31.11
N VAL A 224 -13.89 30.54 -30.79
CA VAL A 224 -13.17 29.74 -31.78
C VAL A 224 -14.13 28.79 -32.52
N PRO A 225 -14.18 28.82 -33.87
CA PRO A 225 -15.02 27.92 -34.64
C PRO A 225 -14.75 26.44 -34.37
N PHE A 226 -15.81 25.63 -34.32
CA PHE A 226 -15.75 24.19 -34.07
C PHE A 226 -14.80 23.45 -35.03
N ASP A 227 -14.74 23.83 -36.30
CA ASP A 227 -13.87 23.18 -37.29
C ASP A 227 -12.38 23.25 -36.95
N ILE A 228 -11.95 24.32 -36.27
CA ILE A 228 -10.58 24.50 -35.79
C ILE A 228 -10.34 23.64 -34.54
N LEU A 229 -11.35 23.54 -33.66
CA LEU A 229 -11.25 22.78 -32.41
C LEU A 229 -11.56 21.29 -32.57
N LYS A 230 -11.97 20.82 -33.74
CA LYS A 230 -12.55 19.48 -33.96
C LYS A 230 -11.78 18.33 -33.27
N ASN A 231 -10.44 18.38 -33.25
CA ASN A 231 -9.59 17.33 -32.68
C ASN A 231 -9.38 17.44 -31.15
N CYS A 232 -9.67 18.59 -30.54
CA CYS A 232 -9.48 18.88 -29.12
C CYS A 232 -10.74 19.39 -28.42
N PHE A 233 -11.86 19.54 -29.14
CA PHE A 233 -13.11 20.12 -28.65
C PHE A 233 -13.64 19.40 -27.41
N GLN A 234 -13.64 18.06 -27.43
CA GLN A 234 -14.09 17.25 -26.29
C GLN A 234 -13.19 17.46 -25.06
N CYS A 235 -11.86 17.55 -25.26
CA CYS A 235 -10.92 17.82 -24.18
C CYS A 235 -11.17 19.21 -23.58
N PHE A 236 -11.39 20.22 -24.42
CA PHE A 236 -11.66 21.59 -23.97
C PHE A 236 -13.00 21.71 -23.26
N GLN A 237 -14.02 20.98 -23.72
CA GLN A 237 -15.32 20.90 -23.07
C GLN A 237 -15.18 20.34 -21.64
N VAL A 238 -14.41 19.28 -21.45
CA VAL A 238 -14.18 18.69 -20.12
C VAL A 238 -13.36 19.64 -19.23
N ILE A 239 -12.30 20.28 -19.76
CA ILE A 239 -11.53 21.28 -19.00
C ILE A 239 -12.42 22.46 -18.60
N SER A 240 -13.28 22.95 -19.49
CA SER A 240 -14.24 24.01 -19.17
C SER A 240 -15.23 23.58 -18.08
N MET A 241 -15.70 22.33 -18.09
CA MET A 241 -16.55 21.79 -17.02
C MET A 241 -15.81 21.71 -15.68
N ILE A 242 -14.53 21.31 -15.68
CA ILE A 242 -13.66 21.29 -14.50
C ILE A 242 -13.53 22.71 -13.94
N PHE A 243 -13.14 23.68 -14.77
CA PHE A 243 -12.87 25.05 -14.34
C PHE A 243 -14.15 25.79 -13.86
N ASN A 244 -15.32 25.46 -14.38
CA ASN A 244 -16.59 26.03 -13.90
C ASN A 244 -17.11 25.44 -12.57
N GLY A 245 -16.34 24.57 -11.91
CA GLY A 245 -16.58 24.19 -10.50
C GLY A 245 -17.88 23.43 -10.21
N LEU A 246 -18.52 22.78 -11.20
CA LEU A 246 -19.73 21.97 -11.00
C LEU A 246 -20.80 22.63 -10.09
N ARG A 247 -21.22 23.86 -10.42
CA ARG A 247 -22.65 24.21 -10.33
C ARG A 247 -23.35 23.65 -11.58
N ILE A 248 -23.65 22.35 -11.55
CA ILE A 248 -24.71 21.77 -12.37
C ILE A 248 -25.62 21.05 -11.39
N ASP A 249 -26.82 21.57 -11.22
CA ASP A 249 -27.85 21.04 -10.34
C ASP A 249 -28.07 19.55 -10.61
N ASN A 250 -27.59 18.69 -9.71
CA ASN A 250 -27.99 17.30 -9.44
C ASN A 250 -28.24 16.28 -10.58
N ARG A 251 -28.08 16.61 -11.86
CA ARG A 251 -28.33 15.70 -12.99
C ARG A 251 -27.54 16.14 -14.21
N GLU A 252 -26.29 15.69 -14.30
CA GLU A 252 -25.67 15.14 -15.51
C GLU A 252 -24.18 14.91 -15.24
N LEU A 253 -23.79 13.63 -15.13
CA LEU A 253 -22.41 13.22 -15.39
C LEU A 253 -21.98 13.79 -16.74
N ILE A 254 -20.67 14.00 -16.95
CA ILE A 254 -20.11 14.12 -18.31
C ILE A 254 -20.78 13.02 -19.14
N PRO A 255 -21.61 13.35 -20.15
CA PRO A 255 -22.39 12.34 -20.83
C PRO A 255 -21.46 11.24 -21.32
N LEU A 256 -21.72 9.98 -20.95
CA LEU A 256 -20.95 8.83 -21.41
C LEU A 256 -20.79 8.87 -22.94
N SER A 257 -21.78 9.40 -23.67
CA SER A 257 -21.72 9.63 -25.11
C SER A 257 -20.52 10.45 -25.62
N LEU A 258 -19.89 11.31 -24.81
CA LEU A 258 -18.69 12.07 -25.19
C LEU A 258 -17.45 11.18 -25.33
N LEU A 259 -17.39 10.04 -24.63
CA LEU A 259 -16.25 9.11 -24.66
C LEU A 259 -16.37 8.04 -25.75
N TRP A 260 -17.60 7.76 -26.22
CA TRP A 260 -17.94 6.66 -27.13
C TRP A 260 -18.21 7.11 -28.57
N SER A 261 -18.10 8.41 -28.86
CA SER A 261 -17.99 8.86 -30.25
C SER A 261 -16.71 8.26 -30.82
N GLU A 262 -16.83 7.20 -31.63
CA GLU A 262 -15.77 6.62 -32.47
C GLU A 262 -15.18 7.63 -33.49
N SER A 263 -15.37 8.94 -33.30
CA SER A 263 -15.04 9.96 -34.27
C SER A 263 -14.22 11.11 -33.66
N LYS A 264 -12.98 11.24 -34.17
CA LYS A 264 -12.26 12.49 -34.49
C LYS A 264 -11.41 13.22 -33.44
N THR A 265 -11.15 12.70 -32.23
CA THR A 265 -10.11 13.30 -31.37
C THR A 265 -8.71 12.81 -31.72
N GLY A 266 -7.71 13.69 -31.69
CA GLY A 266 -6.31 13.27 -31.89
C GLY A 266 -5.79 12.48 -30.68
N LYS A 267 -4.85 11.54 -30.89
CA LYS A 267 -4.27 10.69 -29.82
C LYS A 267 -3.71 11.51 -28.64
N ARG A 268 -3.07 12.65 -28.93
CA ARG A 268 -2.59 13.62 -27.92
C ARG A 268 -3.73 14.17 -27.05
N SER A 269 -4.79 14.68 -27.69
CA SER A 269 -5.96 15.22 -27.00
C SER A 269 -6.72 14.15 -26.22
N HIS A 270 -6.74 12.92 -26.74
CA HIS A 270 -7.35 11.76 -26.10
C HIS A 270 -6.62 11.35 -24.80
N ALA A 271 -5.28 11.40 -24.80
CA ALA A 271 -4.48 11.18 -23.58
C ALA A 271 -4.74 12.28 -22.53
N LEU A 272 -4.74 13.56 -22.94
CA LEU A 272 -5.05 14.69 -22.04
C LEU A 272 -6.46 14.59 -21.45
N LEU A 273 -7.44 14.14 -22.23
CA LEU A 273 -8.79 13.87 -21.75
C LEU A 273 -8.79 12.83 -20.60
N GLY A 274 -8.02 11.75 -20.73
CA GLY A 274 -7.87 10.75 -19.66
C GLY A 274 -7.29 11.35 -18.38
N TYR A 275 -6.24 12.17 -18.49
CA TYR A 275 -5.66 12.90 -17.37
C TYR A 275 -6.68 13.84 -16.67
N CYS A 276 -7.51 14.55 -17.45
CA CYS A 276 -8.56 15.43 -16.92
C CYS A 276 -9.64 14.65 -16.14
N ILE A 277 -10.06 13.49 -16.66
CA ILE A 277 -11.05 12.62 -16.00
C ILE A 277 -10.50 12.07 -14.68
N SER A 278 -9.25 11.58 -14.70
CA SER A 278 -8.61 11.06 -13.49
C SER A 278 -8.56 12.10 -12.37
N MET A 279 -8.29 13.37 -12.71
CA MET A 279 -8.24 14.46 -11.74
C MET A 279 -9.59 14.70 -11.05
N GLN A 280 -10.72 14.61 -11.78
CA GLN A 280 -12.05 14.76 -11.20
C GLN A 280 -12.38 13.66 -10.17
N VAL A 281 -11.96 12.43 -10.45
CA VAL A 281 -12.13 11.29 -9.54
C VAL A 281 -11.36 11.54 -8.24
N SER A 282 -10.10 11.97 -8.34
CA SER A 282 -9.25 12.26 -7.18
C SER A 282 -9.76 13.44 -6.33
N SER A 283 -10.25 14.51 -6.96
CA SER A 283 -10.75 15.70 -6.25
C SER A 283 -12.09 15.48 -5.53
N ARG A 284 -12.91 14.51 -5.96
CA ARG A 284 -14.21 14.22 -5.32
C ARG A 284 -14.10 13.23 -4.16
N ALA A 285 -13.06 12.40 -4.14
CA ALA A 285 -12.72 11.53 -3.02
C ALA A 285 -12.38 12.32 -1.74
N SER A 286 -11.79 13.51 -1.88
CA SER A 286 -11.41 14.37 -0.74
C SER A 286 -12.56 15.22 -0.17
N LEU A 287 -13.69 15.36 -0.88
CA LEU A 287 -14.78 16.27 -0.50
C LEU A 287 -16.04 15.57 0.06
N GLY A 288 -16.02 14.25 0.27
CA GLY A 288 -17.13 13.52 0.90
C GLY A 288 -18.48 13.61 0.15
N THR A 289 -18.45 13.95 -1.14
CA THR A 289 -19.67 14.18 -1.94
C THR A 289 -20.43 12.89 -2.26
N SER A 290 -21.71 13.03 -2.64
CA SER A 290 -22.69 11.93 -2.73
C SER A 290 -22.22 10.71 -3.55
N LYS A 291 -22.44 9.53 -2.98
CA LYS A 291 -22.04 8.20 -3.48
C LYS A 291 -22.41 7.95 -4.95
N VAL A 292 -23.55 8.49 -5.41
CA VAL A 292 -24.10 8.30 -6.77
C VAL A 292 -23.27 8.99 -7.87
N SER A 293 -22.62 10.13 -7.59
CA SER A 293 -21.86 10.87 -8.61
C SER A 293 -20.40 10.39 -8.73
N TYR A 294 -19.87 9.80 -7.65
CA TYR A 294 -18.54 9.19 -7.61
C TYR A 294 -18.49 7.89 -8.44
N ASP A 295 -19.53 7.06 -8.35
CA ASP A 295 -19.62 5.78 -9.07
C ASP A 295 -19.55 5.95 -10.61
N GLY A 296 -20.26 6.92 -11.18
CA GLY A 296 -20.24 7.12 -12.64
C GLY A 296 -18.92 7.69 -13.20
N SER A 297 -18.15 8.45 -12.40
CA SER A 297 -16.83 8.95 -12.82
C SER A 297 -15.77 7.84 -12.79
N MET A 298 -15.88 6.94 -11.80
CA MET A 298 -15.08 5.71 -11.71
C MET A 298 -15.41 4.74 -12.85
N GLU A 299 -16.68 4.60 -13.20
CA GLU A 299 -17.12 3.79 -14.35
C GLU A 299 -16.51 4.31 -15.66
N VAL A 300 -16.57 5.63 -15.88
CA VAL A 300 -15.92 6.29 -17.03
C VAL A 300 -14.42 5.99 -17.09
N LEU A 301 -13.69 6.17 -15.99
CA LEU A 301 -12.23 5.94 -15.95
C LEU A 301 -11.89 4.45 -16.17
N SER A 302 -12.72 3.53 -15.67
CA SER A 302 -12.58 2.08 -15.90
C SER A 302 -12.84 1.67 -17.36
N SER A 303 -13.55 2.50 -18.13
CA SER A 303 -13.84 2.28 -19.54
C SER A 303 -12.81 2.93 -20.50
N TRP A 304 -12.00 3.87 -20.00
CA TRP A 304 -10.99 4.55 -20.81
C TRP A 304 -9.93 3.55 -21.28
N LYS A 305 -9.58 3.64 -22.57
CA LYS A 305 -8.54 2.85 -23.23
C LYS A 305 -7.92 3.67 -24.35
N PRO A 306 -6.63 3.48 -24.69
CA PRO A 306 -6.03 4.15 -25.84
C PRO A 306 -6.84 3.94 -27.11
N GLN A 307 -6.82 4.90 -28.05
CA GLN A 307 -7.56 4.77 -29.31
C GLN A 307 -7.12 3.55 -30.12
N SER A 308 -5.86 3.15 -29.97
CA SER A 308 -5.29 1.93 -30.56
C SER A 308 -4.71 1.05 -29.44
N PRO A 309 -5.52 0.25 -28.73
CA PRO A 309 -5.05 -0.47 -27.53
C PRO A 309 -3.87 -1.41 -27.77
N GLY A 310 -3.76 -2.02 -28.96
CA GLY A 310 -2.64 -2.91 -29.29
C GLY A 310 -1.30 -2.18 -29.53
N ILE A 311 -1.35 -0.93 -30.01
CA ILE A 311 -0.17 -0.09 -30.28
C ILE A 311 -0.56 1.36 -29.94
N PRO A 312 -0.59 1.74 -28.65
CA PRO A 312 -0.93 3.09 -28.24
C PRO A 312 0.16 4.08 -28.65
N SER A 313 -0.19 5.37 -28.73
CA SER A 313 0.86 6.41 -28.78
C SER A 313 1.63 6.48 -27.47
N THR A 314 2.84 7.05 -27.50
CA THR A 314 3.65 7.24 -26.28
C THR A 314 2.89 8.01 -25.20
N MET A 315 2.21 9.11 -25.53
CA MET A 315 1.43 9.89 -24.56
C MET A 315 0.26 9.11 -23.97
N GLU A 316 -0.49 8.36 -24.79
CA GLU A 316 -1.59 7.51 -24.32
C GLU A 316 -1.09 6.36 -23.42
N TYR A 317 0.09 5.82 -23.71
CA TYR A 317 0.72 4.80 -22.87
C TYR A 317 1.09 5.35 -21.49
N LEU A 318 1.73 6.52 -21.43
CA LEU A 318 2.04 7.18 -20.15
C LEU A 318 0.78 7.59 -19.38
N ALA A 319 -0.27 8.05 -20.10
CA ALA A 319 -1.56 8.33 -19.50
C ALA A 319 -2.19 7.07 -18.88
N ALA A 320 -2.17 5.96 -19.61
CA ALA A 320 -2.67 4.68 -19.10
C ALA A 320 -1.95 4.27 -17.81
N ILE A 321 -0.62 4.37 -17.74
CA ILE A 321 0.14 4.05 -16.52
C ILE A 321 -0.32 4.91 -15.34
N SER A 322 -0.58 6.19 -15.60
CA SER A 322 -0.89 7.18 -14.56
C SER A 322 -2.19 6.90 -13.81
N PHE A 323 -3.20 6.30 -14.45
CA PHE A 323 -4.53 6.16 -13.83
C PHE A 323 -5.28 4.85 -14.10
N CYS A 324 -4.91 4.06 -15.12
CA CYS A 324 -5.58 2.79 -15.38
C CYS A 324 -5.30 1.76 -14.27
N SER A 325 -6.22 0.81 -14.13
CA SER A 325 -6.05 -0.36 -13.27
C SER A 325 -5.05 -1.36 -13.89
N GLN A 326 -4.50 -2.26 -13.07
CA GLN A 326 -3.53 -3.26 -13.53
C GLN A 326 -4.14 -4.24 -14.55
N SER A 327 -5.43 -4.55 -14.44
CA SER A 327 -6.15 -5.36 -15.43
C SER A 327 -6.28 -4.66 -16.79
N GLN A 328 -6.57 -3.35 -16.81
CA GLN A 328 -6.57 -2.55 -18.03
C GLN A 328 -5.17 -2.44 -18.63
N LEU A 329 -4.13 -2.23 -17.81
CA LEU A 329 -2.75 -2.17 -18.29
C LEU A 329 -2.27 -3.50 -18.89
N GLY A 330 -2.78 -4.64 -18.39
CA GLY A 330 -2.45 -5.97 -18.92
C GLY A 330 -2.93 -6.23 -20.37
N VAL A 331 -3.92 -5.46 -20.85
CA VAL A 331 -4.43 -5.58 -22.23
C VAL A 331 -3.96 -4.46 -23.16
N ILE A 332 -3.32 -3.41 -22.61
CA ILE A 332 -2.74 -2.32 -23.39
C ILE A 332 -1.34 -2.75 -23.86
N GLY A 333 -1.14 -2.78 -25.17
CA GLY A 333 0.16 -3.07 -25.77
C GLY A 333 1.19 -1.98 -25.45
N ARG A 334 2.47 -2.32 -25.58
CA ARG A 334 3.56 -1.34 -25.49
C ARG A 334 3.77 -0.67 -26.86
N PRO A 335 4.06 0.64 -26.92
CA PRO A 335 4.49 1.30 -28.16
C PRO A 335 5.72 0.61 -28.76
N HIS A 336 5.85 0.61 -30.09
CA HIS A 336 6.95 -0.07 -30.80
C HIS A 336 8.33 0.46 -30.45
N MET A 337 8.46 1.77 -30.21
CA MET A 337 9.68 2.40 -29.76
C MET A 337 9.34 3.44 -28.69
N LEU A 338 9.98 3.33 -27.54
CA LEU A 338 9.95 4.35 -26.49
C LEU A 338 11.30 5.07 -26.50
N THR A 339 11.27 6.40 -26.48
CA THR A 339 12.46 7.23 -26.28
C THR A 339 13.05 7.00 -24.90
N LEU A 340 14.27 7.50 -24.67
CA LEU A 340 14.93 7.42 -23.36
C LEU A 340 14.07 8.09 -22.27
N GLU A 341 13.56 9.28 -22.56
CA GLU A 341 12.70 10.07 -21.69
C GLU A 341 11.41 9.31 -21.36
N ALA A 342 10.74 8.74 -22.38
CA ALA A 342 9.49 8.02 -22.18
C ALA A 342 9.65 6.75 -21.33
N LYS A 343 10.78 6.03 -21.46
CA LYS A 343 11.09 4.88 -20.60
C LYS A 343 11.34 5.28 -19.15
N ALA A 344 12.11 6.36 -18.95
CA ALA A 344 12.35 6.91 -17.62
C ALA A 344 11.03 7.31 -16.96
N LEU A 345 10.21 8.09 -17.65
CA LEU A 345 8.93 8.58 -17.17
C LEU A 345 7.93 7.46 -16.91
N ALA A 346 7.87 6.42 -17.75
CA ALA A 346 7.05 5.24 -17.47
C ALA A 346 7.47 4.60 -16.13
N GLY A 347 8.76 4.48 -15.87
CA GLY A 347 9.30 4.00 -14.60
C GLY A 347 8.91 4.88 -13.40
N LEU A 348 9.05 6.20 -13.52
CA LEU A 348 8.63 7.16 -12.49
C LEU A 348 7.12 7.06 -12.20
N LEU A 349 6.29 6.95 -13.25
CA LEU A 349 4.83 6.82 -13.11
C LEU A 349 4.43 5.48 -12.47
N PHE A 350 5.08 4.37 -12.85
CA PHE A 350 4.85 3.08 -12.18
C PHE A 350 5.18 3.16 -10.68
N SER A 351 6.27 3.84 -10.31
CA SER A 351 6.65 4.01 -8.90
C SER A 351 5.58 4.77 -8.11
N ARG A 352 5.04 5.87 -8.67
CA ARG A 352 3.92 6.61 -8.05
C ARG A 352 2.66 5.79 -7.85
N ARG A 353 2.44 4.81 -8.72
CA ARG A 353 1.33 3.84 -8.62
C ARG A 353 1.64 2.68 -7.68
N LYS A 354 2.76 2.75 -6.96
CA LYS A 354 3.29 1.70 -6.06
C LYS A 354 3.54 0.38 -6.79
N GLN A 355 3.73 0.42 -8.11
CA GLN A 355 4.07 -0.72 -8.97
C GLN A 355 5.59 -0.84 -9.07
N TYR A 356 6.23 -1.11 -7.93
CA TYR A 356 7.69 -1.00 -7.76
C TYR A 356 8.48 -1.99 -8.62
N GLU A 357 7.92 -3.17 -8.93
CA GLU A 357 8.58 -4.15 -9.81
C GLU A 357 8.67 -3.64 -11.26
N GLN A 358 7.54 -3.16 -11.80
CA GLN A 358 7.47 -2.58 -13.15
C GLN A 358 8.32 -1.31 -13.24
N ALA A 359 8.30 -0.47 -12.19
CA ALA A 359 9.12 0.73 -12.08
C ALA A 359 10.62 0.39 -12.10
N ALA A 360 11.05 -0.54 -11.24
CA ALA A 360 12.46 -0.95 -11.16
C ALA A 360 12.94 -1.54 -12.49
N GLN A 361 12.12 -2.34 -13.17
CA GLN A 361 12.47 -2.87 -14.49
C GLN A 361 12.68 -1.75 -15.52
N ALA A 362 11.71 -0.84 -15.65
CA ALA A 362 11.78 0.26 -16.61
C ALA A 362 12.97 1.21 -16.33
N LEU A 363 13.20 1.56 -15.06
CA LEU A 363 14.29 2.46 -14.67
C LEU A 363 15.67 1.79 -14.82
N LYS A 364 15.81 0.51 -14.48
CA LYS A 364 17.06 -0.25 -14.66
C LYS A 364 17.49 -0.32 -16.11
N GLU A 365 16.56 -0.58 -17.03
CA GLU A 365 16.82 -0.57 -18.48
C GLU A 365 17.24 0.82 -18.99
N THR A 366 16.77 1.88 -18.32
CA THR A 366 17.01 3.27 -18.69
C THR A 366 18.36 3.79 -18.21
N ILE A 367 18.85 3.39 -17.03
CA ILE A 367 20.06 3.97 -16.40
C ILE A 367 21.30 3.92 -17.29
N VAL A 368 21.56 2.81 -17.98
CA VAL A 368 22.76 2.68 -18.83
C VAL A 368 22.73 3.69 -19.97
N SER A 369 21.57 3.81 -20.62
CA SER A 369 21.36 4.75 -21.73
C SER A 369 21.37 6.20 -21.23
N ALA A 370 20.76 6.47 -20.07
CA ALA A 370 20.73 7.79 -19.43
C ALA A 370 22.12 8.26 -18.98
N THR A 371 22.94 7.34 -18.45
CA THR A 371 24.32 7.65 -18.04
C THR A 371 25.16 8.06 -19.25
N THR A 372 25.00 7.36 -20.36
CA THR A 372 25.72 7.65 -21.61
C THR A 372 25.25 8.96 -22.25
N HIS A 373 23.94 9.22 -22.23
CA HIS A 373 23.35 10.37 -22.91
C HIS A 373 23.50 11.69 -22.12
N TYR A 374 23.20 11.68 -20.82
CA TYR A 374 23.21 12.90 -20.00
C TYR A 374 24.48 13.08 -19.16
N GLY A 375 25.24 12.00 -18.93
CA GLY A 375 26.44 12.02 -18.07
C GLY A 375 26.15 12.01 -16.56
N PRO A 376 27.18 11.73 -15.73
CA PRO A 376 27.03 11.50 -14.29
C PRO A 376 26.56 12.73 -13.50
N ARG A 377 26.83 13.95 -14.00
CA ARG A 377 26.48 15.21 -13.35
C ARG A 377 25.06 15.70 -13.65
N SER A 378 24.33 15.05 -14.56
CA SER A 378 22.98 15.46 -14.94
C SER A 378 21.95 15.24 -13.83
N MET A 379 21.05 16.20 -13.66
CA MET A 379 19.93 16.09 -12.72
C MET A 379 18.98 14.96 -13.12
N SER A 380 18.72 14.76 -14.41
CA SER A 380 17.86 13.69 -14.94
C SER A 380 18.36 12.31 -14.49
N LEU A 381 19.67 12.07 -14.57
CA LEU A 381 20.25 10.81 -14.11
C LEU A 381 20.12 10.65 -12.58
N GLY A 382 20.26 11.75 -11.83
CA GLY A 382 20.06 11.75 -10.38
C GLY A 382 18.66 11.30 -9.98
N ILE A 383 17.62 11.88 -10.61
CA ILE A 383 16.21 11.54 -10.38
C ILE A 383 15.93 10.07 -10.72
N VAL A 384 16.34 9.61 -11.90
CA VAL A 384 16.13 8.21 -12.33
C VAL A 384 16.82 7.24 -11.37
N THR A 385 18.02 7.56 -10.91
CA THR A 385 18.81 6.71 -10.02
C THR A 385 18.24 6.69 -8.61
N SER A 386 17.80 7.84 -8.07
CA SER A 386 17.16 7.90 -6.76
C SER A 386 15.83 7.15 -6.74
N GLU A 387 15.05 7.24 -7.83
CA GLU A 387 13.77 6.54 -7.90
C GLU A 387 13.96 5.01 -8.04
N LEU A 388 14.94 4.57 -8.82
CA LEU A 388 15.28 3.14 -8.89
C LEU A 388 15.71 2.62 -7.52
N ALA A 389 16.55 3.36 -6.80
CA ALA A 389 17.00 2.99 -5.47
C ALA A 389 15.82 2.91 -4.47
N GLN A 390 14.88 3.86 -4.53
CA GLN A 390 13.64 3.79 -3.75
C GLN A 390 12.81 2.55 -4.09
N CYS A 391 12.63 2.24 -5.38
CA CYS A 391 11.94 1.02 -5.80
C CYS A 391 12.62 -0.24 -5.22
N TYR A 392 13.96 -0.31 -5.27
CA TYR A 392 14.70 -1.41 -4.64
C TYR A 392 14.53 -1.46 -3.13
N ASN A 393 14.50 -0.33 -2.42
CA ASN A 393 14.22 -0.30 -0.98
C ASN A 393 12.81 -0.85 -0.67
N PHE A 394 11.79 -0.44 -1.43
CA PHE A 394 10.42 -0.97 -1.27
C PHE A 394 10.32 -2.48 -1.57
N LEU A 395 11.14 -2.98 -2.50
CA LEU A 395 11.22 -4.40 -2.86
C LEU A 395 12.13 -5.22 -1.92
N ARG A 396 12.63 -4.65 -0.82
CA ARG A 396 13.58 -5.31 0.11
C ARG A 396 14.88 -5.75 -0.56
N GLN A 397 15.36 -4.94 -1.49
CA GLN A 397 16.62 -5.11 -2.22
C GLN A 397 17.59 -3.97 -1.87
N GLU A 398 17.72 -3.63 -0.59
CA GLU A 398 18.47 -2.48 -0.09
C GLU A 398 19.96 -2.51 -0.49
N SER A 399 20.55 -3.71 -0.67
CA SER A 399 21.93 -3.85 -1.14
C SER A 399 22.11 -3.36 -2.59
N LEU A 400 21.13 -3.60 -3.46
CA LEU A 400 21.13 -3.10 -4.84
C LEU A 400 20.89 -1.58 -4.87
N ALA A 401 19.99 -1.08 -4.02
CA ALA A 401 19.75 0.35 -3.86
C ALA A 401 21.03 1.10 -3.45
N GLU A 402 21.70 0.63 -2.39
CA GLU A 402 22.95 1.20 -1.90
C GLU A 402 24.04 1.20 -2.97
N ALA A 403 24.27 0.07 -3.63
CA ALA A 403 25.28 -0.04 -4.70
C ALA A 403 24.98 0.90 -5.88
N THR A 404 23.70 1.05 -6.23
CA THR A 404 23.24 1.92 -7.32
C THR A 404 23.51 3.40 -7.00
N VAL A 405 23.19 3.84 -5.77
CA VAL A 405 23.41 5.23 -5.35
C VAL A 405 24.90 5.54 -5.18
N MET A 406 25.65 4.65 -4.52
CA MET A 406 27.09 4.84 -4.26
C MET A 406 27.87 5.03 -5.57
N LYS A 407 27.58 4.20 -6.59
CA LYS A 407 28.24 4.30 -7.90
C LYS A 407 28.06 5.68 -8.55
N LEU A 408 26.89 6.31 -8.42
CA LEU A 408 26.65 7.63 -8.96
C LEU A 408 27.27 8.73 -8.08
N GLN A 409 27.23 8.58 -6.76
CA GLN A 409 27.85 9.52 -5.83
C GLN A 409 29.37 9.58 -6.00
N GLU A 410 30.04 8.43 -6.18
CA GLU A 410 31.48 8.36 -6.47
C GLU A 410 31.84 9.20 -7.71
N ALA A 411 31.04 9.11 -8.77
CA ALA A 411 31.23 9.91 -9.99
C ALA A 411 30.97 11.42 -9.80
N ARG A 412 30.40 11.84 -8.66
CA ARG A 412 30.02 13.23 -8.34
C ARG A 412 30.89 13.89 -7.26
N LEU A 413 31.81 13.15 -6.63
CA LEU A 413 32.64 13.61 -5.51
C LEU A 413 33.45 14.90 -5.79
N GLU A 414 33.77 15.20 -7.05
CA GLU A 414 34.58 16.35 -7.45
C GLU A 414 33.78 17.62 -7.76
N SER A 415 32.47 17.64 -7.49
CA SER A 415 31.58 18.71 -7.95
C SER A 415 30.67 19.21 -6.83
N ASN A 416 30.47 20.54 -6.73
CA ASN A 416 29.57 21.23 -5.78
C ASN A 416 28.06 20.91 -6.01
N ILE A 417 27.72 19.68 -6.40
CA ILE A 417 26.37 19.23 -6.75
C ILE A 417 25.62 18.69 -5.51
N SER A 418 26.30 18.55 -4.37
CA SER A 418 25.73 17.99 -3.13
C SER A 418 24.50 18.73 -2.60
N THR A 419 24.34 20.01 -2.94
CA THR A 419 23.20 20.85 -2.50
C THR A 419 22.03 20.86 -3.49
N ARG A 420 22.16 20.21 -4.66
CA ARG A 420 21.08 20.13 -5.67
C ARG A 420 20.01 19.13 -5.24
N ARG A 421 18.74 19.36 -5.59
CA ARG A 421 17.60 18.52 -5.15
C ARG A 421 17.75 17.02 -5.45
N ASP A 422 18.30 16.65 -6.60
CA ASP A 422 18.54 15.24 -6.95
C ASP A 422 19.61 14.59 -6.06
N ALA A 423 20.58 15.34 -5.54
CA ALA A 423 21.50 14.85 -4.53
C ALA A 423 20.80 14.58 -3.19
N THR A 424 19.81 15.41 -2.83
CA THR A 424 18.93 15.15 -1.67
C THR A 424 18.12 13.88 -1.87
N TYR A 425 17.53 13.64 -3.05
CA TYR A 425 16.78 12.41 -3.36
C TYR A 425 17.66 11.16 -3.26
N LEU A 426 18.87 11.22 -3.81
CA LEU A 426 19.86 10.13 -3.69
C LEU A 426 20.23 9.87 -2.23
N SER A 427 20.44 10.93 -1.45
CA SER A 427 20.79 10.83 -0.03
C SER A 427 19.66 10.21 0.79
N LEU A 428 18.40 10.61 0.52
CA LEU A 428 17.24 10.05 1.19
C LEU A 428 17.04 8.56 0.83
N ALA A 429 17.18 8.20 -0.45
CA ALA A 429 17.11 6.81 -0.90
C ALA A 429 18.21 5.94 -0.26
N LEU A 430 19.43 6.48 -0.12
CA LEU A 430 20.52 5.79 0.57
C LEU A 430 20.25 5.63 2.07
N ALA A 431 19.74 6.67 2.73
CA ALA A 431 19.34 6.57 4.13
C ALA A 431 18.27 5.49 4.32
N ASP A 432 17.28 5.41 3.42
CA ASP A 432 16.25 4.36 3.43
C ASP A 432 16.86 2.95 3.24
N SER A 433 17.90 2.81 2.40
CA SER A 433 18.65 1.54 2.26
C SER A 433 19.36 1.14 3.56
N PHE A 434 19.99 2.09 4.25
CA PHE A 434 20.61 1.83 5.55
C PHE A 434 19.59 1.48 6.61
N ILE A 435 18.45 2.19 6.67
CA ILE A 435 17.35 1.90 7.59
C ILE A 435 16.79 0.50 7.36
N GLY A 436 16.54 0.11 6.11
CA GLY A 436 16.03 -1.23 5.77
C GLY A 436 16.99 -2.36 6.17
N ARG A 437 18.30 -2.08 6.21
CA ARG A 437 19.35 -2.99 6.68
C ARG A 437 19.66 -2.87 8.19
N ALA A 438 18.86 -2.10 8.94
CA ALA A 438 19.09 -1.78 10.35
C ALA A 438 20.43 -1.08 10.67
N ARG A 439 21.05 -0.42 9.68
CA ARG A 439 22.28 0.38 9.82
C ARG A 439 21.96 1.83 10.22
N TYR A 440 21.21 2.01 11.30
CA TYR A 440 20.67 3.32 11.71
C TYR A 440 21.75 4.38 11.99
N LYS A 441 22.92 3.96 12.52
CA LYS A 441 24.07 4.84 12.77
C LYS A 441 24.63 5.49 11.49
N GLU A 442 24.45 4.84 10.35
CA GLU A 442 24.92 5.34 9.05
C GLU A 442 23.85 6.19 8.36
N ALA A 443 22.57 5.89 8.60
CA ALA A 443 21.46 6.71 8.12
C ALA A 443 21.36 8.06 8.85
N ALA A 444 21.60 8.08 10.16
CA ALA A 444 21.44 9.27 11.00
C ALA A 444 22.18 10.53 10.50
N PRO A 445 23.50 10.51 10.21
CA PRO A 445 24.21 11.71 9.76
C PRO A 445 23.70 12.25 8.40
N ILE A 446 23.23 11.35 7.52
CA ILE A 446 22.63 11.76 6.24
C ILE A 446 21.35 12.54 6.49
N LEU A 447 20.48 12.03 7.35
CA LEU A 447 19.20 12.66 7.68
C LEU A 447 19.40 13.99 8.43
N GLU A 448 20.33 14.04 9.37
CA GLU A 448 20.70 15.26 10.09
C GLU A 448 21.21 16.34 9.15
N SER A 449 22.05 15.98 8.17
CA SER A 449 22.53 16.91 7.15
C SER A 449 21.38 17.50 6.30
N ILE A 450 20.35 16.70 6.00
CA ILE A 450 19.18 17.18 5.25
C ILE A 450 18.33 18.12 6.12
N ILE A 451 18.04 17.71 7.36
CA ILE A 451 17.24 18.49 8.31
C ILE A 451 17.89 19.84 8.62
N GLY A 452 19.21 19.88 8.77
CA GLY A 452 19.98 21.09 9.10
C GLY A 452 20.14 22.09 7.96
N ASN A 453 19.81 21.73 6.72
CA ASN A 453 20.00 22.59 5.56
C ASN A 453 18.72 23.36 5.20
N PRO A 454 18.65 24.70 5.43
CA PRO A 454 17.46 25.49 5.13
C PRO A 454 17.19 25.66 3.62
N GLY A 455 18.15 25.35 2.75
CA GLY A 455 17.97 25.39 1.29
C GLY A 455 17.19 24.18 0.74
N ILE A 456 16.90 23.17 1.56
CA ILE A 456 16.08 22.01 1.20
C ILE A 456 14.62 22.28 1.59
N SER A 457 13.67 21.84 0.75
CA SER A 457 12.24 22.06 0.98
C SER A 457 11.77 21.53 2.34
N GLU A 458 10.81 22.23 2.95
CA GLU A 458 10.23 21.86 4.24
C GLU A 458 9.67 20.45 4.23
N THR A 459 9.08 20.02 3.10
CA THR A 459 8.58 18.65 2.90
C THR A 459 9.68 17.60 3.05
N LEU A 460 10.81 17.74 2.36
CA LEU A 460 11.92 16.77 2.44
C LEU A 460 12.61 16.80 3.80
N ARG A 461 12.69 17.97 4.43
CA ARG A 461 13.22 18.13 5.79
C ARG A 461 12.31 17.42 6.80
N MET A 462 10.99 17.57 6.69
CA MET A 462 10.02 16.86 7.53
C MET A 462 10.10 15.35 7.31
N MET A 463 10.10 14.89 6.06
CA MET A 463 10.27 13.46 5.72
C MET A 463 11.56 12.86 6.29
N SER A 464 12.64 13.65 6.36
CA SER A 464 13.91 13.25 6.96
C SER A 464 13.86 13.24 8.48
N ALA A 465 13.20 14.24 9.10
CA ALA A 465 12.97 14.29 10.54
C ALA A 465 12.20 13.05 11.03
N LEU A 466 11.11 12.67 10.34
CA LEU A 466 10.32 11.48 10.66
C LEU A 466 11.17 10.19 10.60
N ARG A 467 11.99 10.03 9.56
CA ARG A 467 12.91 8.89 9.41
C ARG A 467 13.96 8.85 10.51
N LEU A 468 14.50 10.01 10.88
CA LEU A 468 15.52 10.11 11.91
C LEU A 468 14.95 9.75 13.27
N THR A 469 13.77 10.28 13.60
CA THR A 469 13.03 9.94 14.82
C THR A 469 12.75 8.43 14.90
N LYS A 470 12.20 7.85 13.83
CA LYS A 470 11.97 6.39 13.71
C LYS A 470 13.25 5.58 13.91
N SER A 471 14.36 6.04 13.32
CA SER A 471 15.66 5.37 13.41
C SER A 471 16.24 5.41 14.82
N ARG A 472 16.21 6.59 15.47
CA ARG A 472 16.69 6.79 16.85
C ARG A 472 15.90 5.97 17.86
N ARG A 473 14.57 5.87 17.68
CA ARG A 473 13.71 5.03 18.52
C ARG A 473 14.12 3.55 18.48
N ARG A 474 14.49 3.04 17.30
CA ARG A 474 14.98 1.65 17.11
C ARG A 474 16.38 1.39 17.65
N MET A 475 17.10 2.43 18.07
CA MET A 475 18.42 2.32 18.69
C MET A 475 18.36 2.24 20.23
N HIS A 476 17.16 2.30 20.83
CA HIS A 476 16.82 2.27 22.28
C HIS A 476 17.53 3.32 23.16
N ASN A 477 18.86 3.42 23.11
CA ASN A 477 19.67 4.38 23.89
C ASN A 477 19.61 5.82 23.36
N ASP A 478 18.99 6.06 22.19
CA ASP A 478 18.94 7.37 21.53
C ASP A 478 17.51 7.93 21.36
N ALA A 479 16.49 7.25 21.88
CA ALA A 479 15.09 7.69 21.73
C ALA A 479 14.86 9.08 22.37
N GLN A 480 15.40 9.29 23.58
CA GLN A 480 15.33 10.57 24.31
C GLN A 480 16.00 11.73 23.54
N LYS A 481 17.07 11.46 22.76
CA LYS A 481 17.74 12.49 21.93
C LYS A 481 16.83 13.09 20.86
N SER A 482 15.69 12.46 20.56
CA SER A 482 14.71 13.00 19.63
C SER A 482 13.93 14.17 20.22
N PHE A 483 13.78 14.22 21.56
CA PHE A 483 13.07 15.25 22.31
C PHE A 483 13.92 16.46 22.69
N GLU A 484 15.24 16.34 22.70
CA GLU A 484 16.17 17.47 22.93
C GLU A 484 15.81 18.68 22.05
N GLN A 485 16.01 19.90 22.53
CA GLN A 485 15.67 21.14 21.79
C GLN A 485 16.26 21.24 20.37
N LYS A 486 17.36 20.54 20.06
CA LYS A 486 17.98 20.43 18.72
C LYS A 486 17.70 19.10 18.02
N GLY A 487 16.81 18.29 18.58
CA GLY A 487 16.43 16.96 18.13
C GLY A 487 15.48 16.98 16.93
N ALA A 488 15.27 15.78 16.36
CA ALA A 488 14.48 15.60 15.15
C ALA A 488 13.00 15.99 15.32
N LEU A 489 12.42 15.81 16.52
CA LEU A 489 11.02 16.17 16.77
C LEU A 489 10.84 17.70 16.79
N TRP A 490 11.71 18.45 17.45
CA TRP A 490 11.67 19.92 17.41
C TRP A 490 11.89 20.47 16.01
N ALA A 491 12.79 19.86 15.24
CA ALA A 491 12.97 20.20 13.83
C ALA A 491 11.70 19.94 13.00
N GLY A 492 11.00 18.82 13.24
CA GLY A 492 9.70 18.54 12.62
C GLY A 492 8.61 19.54 13.04
N PHE A 493 8.51 19.85 14.34
CA PHE A 493 7.56 20.84 14.87
C PHE A 493 7.67 22.20 14.17
N ALA A 494 8.90 22.68 13.93
CA ALA A 494 9.14 23.96 13.25
C ALA A 494 8.63 24.00 11.80
N LEU A 495 8.34 22.84 11.19
CA LEU A 495 7.92 22.71 9.80
C LEU A 495 6.41 22.51 9.63
N LEU A 496 5.65 22.27 10.71
CA LEU A 496 4.24 21.86 10.65
C LEU A 496 3.35 22.82 9.83
N GLY A 497 3.60 24.13 9.89
CA GLY A 497 2.80 25.13 9.17
C GLY A 497 3.02 25.15 7.65
N ASN A 498 4.08 24.51 7.16
CA ASN A 498 4.55 24.62 5.77
C ASN A 498 4.55 23.27 5.03
N VAL A 499 4.01 22.20 5.63
CA VAL A 499 3.97 20.86 5.03
C VAL A 499 2.54 20.37 4.83
N PRO A 500 2.29 19.45 3.88
CA PRO A 500 0.97 18.86 3.67
C PRO A 500 0.42 18.19 4.93
N GLU A 501 -0.90 18.23 5.12
CA GLU A 501 -1.60 17.66 6.29
C GLU A 501 -1.28 16.18 6.52
N VAL A 502 -1.01 15.40 5.45
CA VAL A 502 -0.57 14.00 5.56
C VAL A 502 0.73 13.86 6.36
N LEU A 503 1.71 14.75 6.15
CA LEU A 503 2.96 14.73 6.92
C LEU A 503 2.77 15.25 8.35
N VAL A 504 1.80 16.14 8.57
CA VAL A 504 1.39 16.55 9.93
C VAL A 504 0.84 15.36 10.70
N MET A 505 -0.02 14.55 10.08
CA MET A 505 -0.56 13.33 10.69
C MET A 505 0.56 12.31 11.02
N GLU A 506 1.48 12.06 10.08
CA GLU A 506 2.63 11.18 10.32
C GLU A 506 3.52 11.68 11.46
N TYR A 507 3.71 13.00 11.58
CA TYR A 507 4.44 13.61 12.69
C TYR A 507 3.77 13.37 14.04
N ILE A 508 2.45 13.54 14.10
CA ILE A 508 1.68 13.33 15.34
C ILE A 508 1.71 11.87 15.78
N GLU A 509 1.57 10.95 14.83
CA GLU A 509 1.71 9.52 15.09
C GLU A 509 3.12 9.18 15.60
N GLU A 510 4.18 9.67 14.95
CA GLU A 510 5.54 9.36 15.41
C GLU A 510 5.86 10.02 16.77
N LEU A 511 5.32 11.22 17.05
CA LEU A 511 5.44 11.86 18.36
C LEU A 511 4.80 10.99 19.46
N GLY A 512 3.59 10.48 19.24
CA GLY A 512 2.96 9.56 20.19
C GLY A 512 3.73 8.24 20.34
N CYS A 513 4.37 7.74 19.27
CA CYS A 513 5.24 6.57 19.35
C CYS A 513 6.45 6.84 20.24
N CYS A 514 7.07 8.02 20.12
CA CYS A 514 8.21 8.41 20.94
C CYS A 514 7.83 8.58 22.40
N ILE A 515 6.66 9.15 22.70
CA ILE A 515 6.15 9.28 24.07
C ILE A 515 5.99 7.89 24.71
N SER A 516 5.53 6.91 23.95
CA SER A 516 5.26 5.55 24.44
C SER A 516 6.51 4.77 24.84
N GLU A 517 7.69 5.15 24.34
CA GLU A 517 8.97 4.49 24.63
C GLU A 517 9.70 5.09 25.84
N ILE A 518 9.17 6.16 26.44
CA ILE A 518 9.78 6.77 27.63
C ILE A 518 9.64 5.78 28.81
N PRO A 519 10.74 5.36 29.45
CA PRO A 519 10.69 4.39 30.55
C PRO A 519 9.86 4.89 31.74
N LYS A 520 9.08 3.99 32.33
CA LYS A 520 8.31 4.27 33.55
C LYS A 520 9.27 4.42 34.74
N GLY A 521 9.37 5.62 35.31
CA GLY A 521 10.04 5.85 36.60
C GLY A 521 11.43 6.51 36.56
N GLU A 522 11.90 7.04 35.42
CA GLU A 522 13.11 7.89 35.38
C GLU A 522 12.74 9.38 35.23
N PRO A 523 12.78 10.17 36.31
CA PRO A 523 12.65 11.62 36.24
C PRO A 523 14.01 12.23 35.86
N GLY A 524 14.31 12.28 34.55
CA GLY A 524 15.65 12.70 34.12
C GLY A 524 15.81 13.18 32.69
N ASP A 525 14.78 13.75 32.05
CA ASP A 525 14.88 14.82 31.03
C ASP A 525 13.48 15.38 30.65
N SER A 526 12.63 15.60 31.66
CA SER A 526 11.18 15.81 31.48
C SER A 526 10.77 17.15 30.86
N ASN A 527 11.65 18.16 30.88
CA ASN A 527 11.30 19.54 30.53
C ASN A 527 11.10 19.70 29.00
N ASP A 528 12.06 19.27 28.18
CA ASP A 528 11.99 19.43 26.72
C ASP A 528 10.81 18.67 26.10
N THR A 529 10.52 17.46 26.62
CA THR A 529 9.37 16.66 26.19
C THR A 529 8.03 17.34 26.52
N GLN A 530 7.88 17.87 27.74
CA GLN A 530 6.68 18.60 28.14
C GLN A 530 6.50 19.88 27.32
N HIS A 531 7.57 20.65 27.12
CA HIS A 531 7.54 21.86 26.28
C HIS A 531 7.12 21.56 24.84
N LEU A 532 7.66 20.48 24.26
CA LEU A 532 7.31 20.08 22.89
C LEU A 532 5.84 19.68 22.79
N ILE A 533 5.35 18.84 23.71
CA ILE A 533 3.93 18.42 23.75
C ILE A 533 3.03 19.65 23.87
N GLN A 534 3.35 20.58 24.77
CA GLN A 534 2.58 21.81 24.96
C GLN A 534 2.58 22.68 23.70
N ALA A 535 3.73 22.81 23.04
CA ALA A 535 3.88 23.59 21.81
C ALA A 535 3.09 22.98 20.64
N VAL A 536 3.18 21.66 20.44
CA VAL A 536 2.44 20.91 19.41
C VAL A 536 0.93 21.05 19.61
N ASN A 537 0.45 20.85 20.85
CA ASN A 537 -0.96 21.01 21.17
C ASN A 537 -1.43 22.44 20.90
N SER A 538 -0.68 23.43 21.36
CA SER A 538 -1.03 24.83 21.14
C SER A 538 -1.12 25.20 19.66
N ALA A 539 -0.24 24.64 18.83
CA ALA A 539 -0.19 24.89 17.40
C ALA A 539 -1.35 24.21 16.63
N LEU A 540 -1.74 23.00 17.01
CA LEU A 540 -2.61 22.15 16.18
C LEU A 540 -4.05 21.99 16.69
N HIS A 541 -4.35 22.37 17.95
CA HIS A 541 -5.67 22.19 18.56
C HIS A 541 -6.81 22.99 17.88
N ARG A 542 -6.48 23.92 16.98
CA ARG A 542 -7.46 24.69 16.19
C ARG A 542 -7.81 24.07 14.83
N SER A 543 -7.11 23.01 14.42
CA SER A 543 -7.35 22.35 13.13
C SER A 543 -8.44 21.28 13.25
N SER A 544 -9.67 21.62 12.84
CA SER A 544 -10.83 20.73 12.97
C SER A 544 -10.76 19.46 12.13
N SER A 545 -10.01 19.45 11.02
CA SER A 545 -9.79 18.25 10.21
C SER A 545 -8.86 17.26 10.92
N LEU A 546 -7.82 17.76 11.57
CA LEU A 546 -6.84 16.94 12.28
C LEU A 546 -7.37 16.41 13.62
N THR A 547 -8.08 17.23 14.40
CA THR A 547 -8.58 16.83 15.73
C THR A 547 -9.62 15.71 15.68
N ASN A 548 -10.26 15.50 14.53
CA ASN A 548 -11.21 14.41 14.28
C ASN A 548 -10.54 13.17 13.67
N SER A 549 -9.21 13.16 13.52
CA SER A 549 -8.47 12.05 12.92
C SER A 549 -8.11 10.98 13.96
N PRO A 550 -8.08 9.68 13.59
CA PRO A 550 -7.68 8.60 14.49
C PRO A 550 -6.26 8.78 15.08
N CYS A 551 -5.34 9.37 14.31
CA CYS A 551 -3.96 9.61 14.78
C CYS A 551 -3.91 10.63 15.92
N TRP A 552 -4.77 11.66 15.87
CA TRP A 552 -4.88 12.66 16.92
C TRP A 552 -5.49 12.10 18.20
N GLU A 553 -6.54 11.27 18.08
CA GLU A 553 -7.13 10.56 19.22
C GLU A 553 -6.11 9.66 19.91
N TRP A 554 -5.34 8.90 19.12
CA TRP A 554 -4.30 8.02 19.63
C TRP A 554 -3.17 8.79 20.33
N TYR A 555 -2.67 9.87 19.71
CA TYR A 555 -1.66 10.75 20.32
C TYR A 555 -2.16 11.37 21.63
N THR A 556 -3.41 11.85 21.66
CA THR A 556 -4.03 12.45 22.85
C THR A 556 -4.07 11.45 24.01
N LYS A 557 -4.43 10.19 23.74
CA LYS A 557 -4.41 9.12 24.73
C LYS A 557 -3.01 8.86 25.29
N ARG A 558 -2.00 8.76 24.41
CA ARG A 558 -0.59 8.54 24.82
C ARG A 558 -0.06 9.70 25.67
N GLN A 559 -0.42 10.93 25.31
CA GLN A 559 -0.06 12.10 26.09
C GLN A 559 -0.68 12.08 27.50
N GLN A 560 -1.97 11.73 27.62
CA GLN A 560 -2.63 11.65 28.93
C GLN A 560 -1.95 10.62 29.84
N GLU A 561 -1.67 9.43 29.31
CA GLU A 561 -0.95 8.37 30.04
C GLU A 561 0.44 8.83 30.51
N TYR A 562 1.14 9.65 29.73
CA TYR A 562 2.44 10.24 30.11
C TYR A 562 2.31 11.32 31.21
N LEU A 563 1.31 12.19 31.11
CA LEU A 563 1.06 13.23 32.13
C LEU A 563 0.64 12.62 33.48
N GLU A 564 -0.15 11.56 33.48
CA GLU A 564 -0.52 10.81 34.69
C GLU A 564 0.72 10.18 35.36
N GLN A 565 1.66 9.66 34.58
CA GLN A 565 2.93 9.10 35.09
C GLN A 565 3.80 10.16 35.76
N ILE A 566 3.90 11.35 35.18
CA ILE A 566 4.66 12.45 35.79
C ILE A 566 4.00 12.91 37.09
N THR A 567 2.67 13.04 37.09
CA THR A 567 1.91 13.51 38.26
C THR A 567 2.08 12.57 39.44
N THR A 568 1.97 11.26 39.19
CA THR A 568 2.19 10.21 40.21
C THR A 568 3.64 10.13 40.69
N ALA A 569 4.63 10.42 39.83
CA ALA A 569 6.03 10.52 40.24
C ALA A 569 6.30 11.77 41.10
N THR A 570 5.66 12.91 40.82
CA THR A 570 5.79 14.13 41.64
C THR A 570 5.08 14.06 42.99
N GLU A 571 4.08 13.19 43.14
CA GLU A 571 3.38 12.95 44.42
C GLU A 571 4.19 12.01 45.33
N THR A 572 4.98 11.09 44.77
CA THR A 572 5.84 10.17 45.53
C THR A 572 7.13 10.84 46.03
N ASP A 573 7.61 11.90 45.37
CA ASP A 573 8.79 12.67 45.77
C ASP A 573 8.49 13.79 46.80
N LYS A 574 7.21 14.02 47.14
CA LYS A 574 6.75 14.99 48.15
C LYS A 574 6.34 14.35 49.48
N GLY A 575 6.75 13.11 49.71
CA GLY A 575 6.54 12.41 50.98
C GLY A 575 7.55 12.80 52.05
N GLU A 576 7.74 14.10 52.33
CA GLU A 576 8.32 14.65 53.57
C GLU A 576 8.23 16.18 53.55
N GLU A 577 7.03 16.74 53.76
CA GLU A 577 6.79 17.93 54.60
C GLU A 577 5.31 18.34 54.54
N ASN A 578 4.71 18.48 55.72
CA ASN A 578 3.37 19.02 55.93
C ASN A 578 3.30 20.44 55.36
N ASP A 579 2.25 20.82 54.65
CA ASP A 579 1.11 21.55 55.23
C ASP A 579 0.11 21.99 54.14
N GLU A 580 -1.09 22.28 54.61
CA GLU A 580 -2.32 22.56 53.87
C GLU A 580 -2.23 23.69 52.82
N GLY A 581 -2.90 23.47 51.68
CA GLY A 581 -3.53 24.55 50.89
C GLY A 581 -2.94 24.87 49.52
N LEU A 582 -3.16 24.02 48.50
CA LEU A 582 -3.27 24.48 47.11
C LEU A 582 -3.91 23.46 46.14
N GLN A 583 -5.06 22.88 46.47
CA GLN A 583 -5.89 22.15 45.50
C GLN A 583 -7.07 23.04 45.08
N ASN A 584 -6.84 24.00 44.17
CA ASN A 584 -7.92 24.68 43.46
C ASN A 584 -7.52 25.40 42.15
N GLU A 585 -6.28 25.30 41.66
CA GLU A 585 -5.84 26.13 40.52
C GLU A 585 -5.54 25.38 39.19
N VAL A 586 -5.57 24.04 39.17
CA VAL A 586 -5.25 23.27 37.94
C VAL A 586 -6.52 22.86 37.16
N GLN A 587 -7.68 22.76 37.81
CA GLN A 587 -8.91 22.24 37.19
C GLN A 587 -9.69 23.25 36.33
N ASN A 588 -9.31 24.53 36.30
CA ASN A 588 -10.03 25.57 35.54
C ASN A 588 -9.43 25.92 34.16
N ARG A 589 -8.37 25.23 33.68
CA ARG A 589 -7.75 25.51 32.36
C ARG A 589 -8.15 24.58 31.22
N LEU A 590 -8.89 23.50 31.47
CA LEU A 590 -9.33 22.57 30.44
C LEU A 590 -10.87 22.59 30.36
N GLY A 591 -11.40 23.44 29.49
CA GLY A 591 -12.83 23.65 29.31
C GLY A 591 -13.56 22.44 28.72
N ILE A 592 -13.97 21.50 29.58
CA ILE A 592 -14.90 20.43 29.22
C ILE A 592 -16.13 20.51 30.15
N PRO A 593 -17.36 20.68 29.63
CA PRO A 593 -18.56 20.70 30.45
C PRO A 593 -18.98 19.29 30.85
N ILE A 594 -19.21 19.08 32.15
CA ILE A 594 -19.84 17.88 32.72
C ILE A 594 -21.31 18.19 33.05
N SER A 595 -22.20 17.23 32.80
CA SER A 595 -23.59 17.17 33.27
C SER A 595 -23.78 15.85 34.04
N PRO A 596 -24.64 15.76 35.08
CA PRO A 596 -24.19 15.31 36.40
C PRO A 596 -24.84 14.02 36.94
N GLN A 597 -24.08 13.41 37.86
CA GLN A 597 -24.46 12.75 39.14
C GLN A 597 -25.47 11.59 39.18
N ALA A 598 -25.03 10.48 39.79
CA ALA A 598 -25.69 9.95 41.00
C ALA A 598 -24.74 9.06 41.84
N THR A 599 -24.26 9.65 42.94
CA THR A 599 -24.11 9.12 44.31
C THR A 599 -23.79 7.65 44.60
N SER A 600 -22.71 7.49 45.38
CA SER A 600 -22.34 6.34 46.21
C SER A 600 -23.33 6.08 47.35
N SER A 601 -23.67 4.81 47.61
CA SER A 601 -23.82 4.28 48.99
C SER A 601 -23.76 2.74 49.05
N MET A 602 -22.74 2.24 49.74
CA MET A 602 -22.70 1.15 50.73
C MET A 602 -23.30 -0.24 50.46
N LEU A 603 -22.35 -1.19 50.39
CA LEU A 603 -22.24 -2.52 51.05
C LEU A 603 -23.30 -3.62 50.84
N GLU A 604 -22.74 -4.75 50.39
CA GLU A 604 -23.16 -6.15 50.54
C GLU A 604 -24.35 -6.64 49.72
N GLU A 605 -24.04 -7.22 48.55
CA GLU A 605 -24.35 -8.61 48.21
C GLU A 605 -23.52 -9.00 46.97
N GLU A 606 -22.83 -10.14 47.01
CA GLU A 606 -22.11 -10.71 45.85
C GLU A 606 -23.11 -11.00 44.72
N ASP A 607 -23.13 -10.17 43.69
CA ASP A 607 -23.82 -10.45 42.42
C ASP A 607 -22.78 -10.75 41.33
N ASP A 608 -22.81 -12.00 40.88
CA ASP A 608 -21.79 -12.70 40.09
C ASP A 608 -21.87 -12.33 38.59
N ASN A 609 -22.06 -11.05 38.25
CA ASN A 609 -22.20 -10.59 36.87
C ASN A 609 -21.74 -9.13 36.64
N MET A 610 -20.42 -8.92 36.48
CA MET A 610 -19.84 -7.84 35.65
C MET A 610 -18.55 -8.35 34.98
N PRO A 611 -18.37 -8.26 33.65
CA PRO A 611 -17.30 -8.94 32.93
C PRO A 611 -16.09 -8.01 32.73
N ASP A 612 -15.17 -7.90 33.68
CA ASP A 612 -13.98 -7.04 33.48
C ASP A 612 -12.67 -7.53 34.12
N ASN A 613 -12.49 -8.85 34.26
CA ASN A 613 -11.12 -9.38 34.46
C ASN A 613 -10.89 -10.76 33.81
N GLU A 614 -10.87 -10.80 32.46
CA GLU A 614 -10.50 -12.03 31.72
C GLU A 614 -9.02 -12.43 31.90
N GLY A 615 -8.17 -11.59 32.51
CA GLY A 615 -6.75 -11.87 32.74
C GLY A 615 -6.01 -12.34 31.47
N PRO A 616 -5.19 -13.41 31.52
CA PRO A 616 -4.45 -13.92 30.36
C PRO A 616 -5.34 -14.55 29.27
N TRP A 617 -6.64 -14.72 29.52
CA TRP A 617 -7.62 -15.14 28.50
C TRP A 617 -8.09 -13.97 27.62
N SER A 618 -7.80 -12.74 28.02
CA SER A 618 -8.08 -11.55 27.20
C SER A 618 -7.20 -11.47 25.95
N GLU A 619 -6.02 -12.11 25.99
CA GLU A 619 -5.03 -12.14 24.92
C GLU A 619 -5.27 -13.31 23.97
N ARG A 620 -5.99 -13.10 22.85
CA ARG A 620 -6.47 -14.20 21.99
C ARG A 620 -5.54 -14.50 20.81
N LEU A 621 -5.29 -15.77 20.50
CA LEU A 621 -4.56 -16.21 19.31
C LEU A 621 -5.50 -16.87 18.29
N VAL A 622 -5.37 -16.45 17.03
CA VAL A 622 -6.19 -16.96 15.92
C VAL A 622 -5.32 -17.69 14.92
N LEU A 623 -5.76 -18.86 14.48
CA LEU A 623 -5.19 -19.65 13.40
C LEU A 623 -6.20 -19.80 12.25
N SER A 624 -5.80 -19.47 11.03
CA SER A 624 -6.66 -19.53 9.84
C SER A 624 -6.02 -20.32 8.71
N PHE A 625 -6.81 -21.14 8.01
CA PHE A 625 -6.39 -21.98 6.89
C PHE A 625 -7.10 -21.60 5.58
N ASP A 626 -6.32 -21.36 4.54
CA ASP A 626 -6.82 -21.16 3.18
C ASP A 626 -7.42 -22.43 2.56
N SER A 627 -8.26 -22.24 1.54
CA SER A 627 -8.62 -23.29 0.58
C SER A 627 -7.41 -23.70 -0.24
N GLY A 628 -7.29 -24.97 -0.63
CA GLY A 628 -6.23 -25.38 -1.56
C GLY A 628 -6.31 -26.80 -2.09
N GLY A 629 -7.46 -27.47 -1.97
CA GLY A 629 -7.57 -28.88 -2.34
C GLY A 629 -6.47 -29.72 -1.67
N VAL A 630 -5.74 -30.50 -2.46
CA VAL A 630 -4.56 -31.30 -2.03
C VAL A 630 -3.42 -30.45 -1.43
N ARG A 631 -3.30 -29.18 -1.85
CA ARG A 631 -2.24 -28.25 -1.42
C ARG A 631 -2.38 -27.83 0.04
N ALA A 632 -3.57 -27.98 0.63
CA ALA A 632 -3.82 -27.67 2.04
C ALA A 632 -2.96 -28.48 3.01
N ILE A 633 -2.36 -29.59 2.57
CA ILE A 633 -1.36 -30.33 3.37
C ILE A 633 -0.10 -29.48 3.64
N SER A 634 0.24 -28.53 2.77
CA SER A 634 1.34 -27.58 3.02
C SER A 634 1.10 -26.77 4.30
N SER A 635 -0.13 -26.30 4.52
CA SER A 635 -0.48 -25.54 5.73
C SER A 635 -0.30 -26.38 7.00
N LEU A 636 -0.53 -27.70 6.93
CA LEU A 636 -0.24 -28.61 8.04
C LEU A 636 1.27 -28.79 8.26
N PHE A 637 2.08 -28.83 7.20
CA PHE A 637 3.55 -28.86 7.35
C PHE A 637 4.11 -27.56 7.94
N ILE A 638 3.56 -26.40 7.55
CA ILE A 638 3.92 -25.11 8.16
C ILE A 638 3.52 -25.11 9.64
N LEU A 639 2.29 -25.53 9.96
CA LEU A 639 1.85 -25.66 11.35
C LEU A 639 2.74 -26.64 12.14
N LYS A 640 3.16 -27.75 11.54
CA LYS A 640 4.06 -28.71 12.19
C LYS A 640 5.39 -28.05 12.57
N ARG A 641 5.92 -27.18 11.73
CA ARG A 641 7.13 -26.41 12.06
C ARG A 641 6.90 -25.40 13.19
N ILE A 642 5.73 -24.75 13.26
CA ILE A 642 5.34 -23.89 14.38
C ILE A 642 5.26 -24.70 15.67
N MET A 643 4.57 -25.85 15.65
CA MET A 643 4.41 -26.72 16.82
C MET A 643 5.73 -27.32 17.29
N TYR A 644 6.64 -27.65 16.36
CA TYR A 644 8.01 -28.02 16.70
C TYR A 644 8.71 -26.89 17.46
N GLN A 645 8.60 -25.66 16.98
CA GLN A 645 9.25 -24.54 17.67
C GLN A 645 8.63 -24.29 19.05
N ILE A 646 7.30 -24.41 19.17
CA ILE A 646 6.61 -24.36 20.47
C ILE A 646 7.15 -25.43 21.42
N ARG A 647 7.32 -26.68 20.97
CA ARG A 647 7.95 -27.74 21.76
C ARG A 647 9.33 -27.32 22.26
N GLU A 648 10.19 -26.77 21.39
CA GLU A 648 11.52 -26.34 21.81
C GLU A 648 11.45 -25.26 22.89
N PHE A 649 10.57 -24.26 22.76
CA PHE A 649 10.36 -23.22 23.76
C PHE A 649 9.80 -23.79 25.08
N GLU A 650 8.89 -24.75 25.02
CA GLU A 650 8.32 -25.39 26.20
C GLU A 650 9.35 -26.24 26.95
N LEU A 651 10.17 -27.00 26.23
CA LEU A 651 11.20 -27.87 26.81
C LEU A 651 12.36 -27.08 27.42
N THR A 652 12.67 -25.91 26.86
CA THR A 652 13.79 -25.05 27.30
C THR A 652 13.37 -23.89 28.21
N HIS A 653 12.10 -23.82 28.60
CA HIS A 653 11.59 -22.73 29.43
C HIS A 653 12.25 -22.70 30.83
N PRO A 654 12.56 -21.51 31.39
CA PRO A 654 13.19 -21.38 32.72
C PRO A 654 12.47 -22.11 33.85
N ASP A 655 11.13 -22.10 33.86
CA ASP A 655 10.30 -22.78 34.86
C ASP A 655 10.21 -24.32 34.67
N GLY A 656 10.98 -24.88 33.74
CA GLY A 656 11.00 -26.30 33.41
C GLY A 656 10.02 -26.71 32.29
N PRO A 657 10.16 -27.96 31.79
CA PRO A 657 9.38 -28.45 30.66
C PRO A 657 7.89 -28.59 31.02
N ALA A 658 7.01 -28.05 30.15
CA ALA A 658 5.57 -28.20 30.28
C ALA A 658 4.99 -28.88 29.03
N TYR A 659 4.61 -30.14 29.18
CA TYR A 659 3.99 -30.91 28.11
C TYR A 659 2.52 -30.48 27.94
N SER A 660 1.99 -30.57 26.72
CA SER A 660 0.59 -30.18 26.48
C SER A 660 -0.43 -31.27 26.85
N SER A 661 -0.01 -32.40 27.41
CA SER A 661 -0.90 -33.40 27.99
C SER A 661 -0.45 -33.75 29.42
N ARG A 662 -1.30 -33.50 30.41
CA ARG A 662 -1.28 -34.34 31.63
C ARG A 662 -1.96 -35.66 31.29
N SER A 663 -1.32 -36.46 30.42
CA SER A 663 -1.61 -37.88 30.23
C SER A 663 -0.52 -38.51 29.35
N SER A 664 0.50 -39.06 29.98
CA SER A 664 1.02 -40.37 29.57
C SER A 664 1.65 -41.07 30.76
N SER A 665 0.99 -42.16 31.19
CA SER A 665 1.62 -43.23 31.95
C SER A 665 2.74 -43.81 31.10
N TRP A 666 3.95 -43.83 31.65
CA TRP A 666 5.05 -44.65 31.17
C TRP A 666 4.63 -46.12 31.13
N THR A 667 4.83 -46.77 29.98
CA THR A 667 5.24 -48.19 29.95
C THR A 667 6.24 -48.38 28.83
N SER A 668 7.45 -48.71 29.25
CA SER A 668 8.56 -49.23 28.45
C SER A 668 8.14 -50.44 27.63
N ASP A 669 8.55 -50.49 26.36
CA ASP A 669 9.14 -51.71 25.81
C ASP A 669 10.10 -51.38 24.67
N GLU A 670 11.39 -51.66 24.93
CA GLU A 670 12.45 -51.71 23.94
C GLU A 670 12.29 -52.98 23.11
N SER A 671 11.92 -52.85 21.83
CA SER A 671 12.55 -53.61 20.73
C SER A 671 11.91 -53.29 19.38
N SER A 672 12.68 -52.65 18.49
CA SER A 672 12.81 -53.05 17.08
C SER A 672 13.48 -51.94 16.29
N SER A 673 14.77 -52.13 16.10
CA SER A 673 15.67 -51.28 15.34
C SER A 673 15.40 -51.47 13.84
N LEU A 674 14.74 -50.48 13.21
CA LEU A 674 14.85 -50.09 11.78
C LEU A 674 13.75 -49.05 11.39
N ALA A 675 13.68 -47.88 12.06
CA ALA A 675 12.94 -46.68 11.57
C ALA A 675 13.29 -45.38 12.33
N LEU A 676 14.49 -45.29 12.94
CA LEU A 676 14.85 -44.32 13.98
C LEU A 676 15.10 -42.87 13.52
N LEU A 677 14.66 -42.46 12.33
CA LEU A 677 14.77 -41.07 11.85
C LEU A 677 13.43 -40.36 11.64
N ASP A 678 12.30 -41.07 11.49
CA ASP A 678 10.97 -40.43 11.32
C ASP A 678 10.22 -40.18 12.65
N VAL A 679 10.59 -40.88 13.73
CA VAL A 679 9.92 -40.73 15.05
C VAL A 679 10.43 -39.50 15.82
N ALA A 680 11.66 -39.05 15.58
CA ALA A 680 12.28 -37.93 16.30
C ALA A 680 11.65 -36.55 16.00
N ASP A 681 10.95 -36.43 14.86
CA ASP A 681 10.34 -35.18 14.37
C ASP A 681 8.84 -35.06 14.69
N ARG A 682 8.25 -36.02 15.41
CA ARG A 682 6.85 -35.93 15.86
C ARG A 682 6.71 -34.96 17.03
N VAL A 683 5.56 -34.28 17.10
CA VAL A 683 5.24 -33.24 18.10
C VAL A 683 3.88 -33.50 18.75
N ASP A 684 3.44 -34.77 18.79
CA ASP A 684 2.11 -35.17 19.28
C ASP A 684 1.81 -34.76 20.71
N GLU A 685 2.85 -34.59 21.53
CA GLU A 685 2.74 -34.12 22.91
C GLU A 685 2.26 -32.67 23.01
N PHE A 686 2.23 -31.92 21.90
CA PHE A 686 1.88 -30.51 21.80
C PHE A 686 0.65 -30.32 20.88
N LEU A 687 -0.52 -30.08 21.48
CA LEU A 687 -1.78 -29.90 20.77
C LEU A 687 -2.00 -28.44 20.39
N PRO A 688 -2.23 -28.10 19.10
CA PRO A 688 -2.42 -26.70 18.70
C PRO A 688 -3.61 -26.02 19.38
N CYS A 689 -4.67 -26.77 19.71
CA CYS A 689 -5.84 -26.25 20.44
C CYS A 689 -5.48 -25.68 21.83
N HIS A 690 -4.34 -26.04 22.41
CA HIS A 690 -3.84 -25.47 23.67
C HIS A 690 -3.19 -24.10 23.51
N TYR A 691 -2.88 -23.70 22.28
CA TYR A 691 -2.14 -22.47 21.96
C TYR A 691 -3.00 -21.47 21.17
N PHE A 692 -3.94 -21.96 20.37
CA PHE A 692 -4.83 -21.12 19.56
C PHE A 692 -6.27 -21.15 20.09
N ASP A 693 -6.85 -19.98 20.34
CA ASP A 693 -8.22 -19.82 20.82
C ASP A 693 -9.25 -20.01 19.72
N TYR A 694 -8.89 -19.54 18.52
CA TYR A 694 -9.71 -19.62 17.34
C TYR A 694 -8.97 -20.40 16.26
N VAL A 695 -9.65 -21.39 15.67
CA VAL A 695 -9.14 -22.14 14.51
C VAL A 695 -10.20 -22.10 13.42
N ALA A 696 -9.86 -21.53 12.27
CA ALA A 696 -10.82 -21.29 11.20
C ALA A 696 -10.29 -21.73 9.84
N GLY A 697 -11.19 -22.08 8.93
CA GLY A 697 -10.78 -22.44 7.57
C GLY A 697 -11.92 -22.52 6.57
N ILE A 698 -11.56 -22.74 5.31
CA ILE A 698 -12.51 -22.94 4.22
C ILE A 698 -12.03 -24.08 3.31
N SER A 699 -12.95 -24.85 2.73
CA SER A 699 -12.61 -26.02 1.91
C SER A 699 -11.80 -27.08 2.67
N THR A 700 -10.76 -27.64 2.06
CA THR A 700 -9.80 -28.52 2.76
C THR A 700 -9.08 -27.82 3.91
N GLY A 701 -8.94 -26.49 3.88
CA GLY A 701 -8.52 -25.71 5.05
C GLY A 701 -9.56 -25.71 6.18
N GLY A 702 -10.85 -25.80 5.83
CA GLY A 702 -11.95 -26.01 6.78
C GLY A 702 -11.94 -27.42 7.38
N LEU A 703 -11.52 -28.44 6.64
CA LEU A 703 -11.25 -29.76 7.21
C LEU A 703 -10.09 -29.71 8.21
N ASN A 704 -9.00 -29.02 7.86
CA ASN A 704 -7.87 -28.81 8.77
C ASN A 704 -8.30 -28.08 10.05
N SER A 705 -9.16 -27.04 9.96
CA SER A 705 -9.65 -26.34 11.15
C SER A 705 -10.49 -27.24 12.06
N ILE A 706 -11.31 -28.13 11.49
CA ILE A 706 -12.08 -29.12 12.25
C ILE A 706 -11.17 -30.13 12.94
N MET A 707 -10.17 -30.68 12.25
CA MET A 707 -9.23 -31.66 12.83
C MET A 707 -8.44 -31.06 14.01
N ILE A 708 -7.89 -29.85 13.81
CA ILE A 708 -7.03 -29.19 14.78
C ILE A 708 -7.81 -28.57 15.95
N GLY A 709 -8.93 -27.91 15.66
CA GLY A 709 -9.74 -27.22 16.66
C GLY A 709 -10.76 -28.15 17.31
N ARG A 710 -11.79 -28.54 16.55
CA ARG A 710 -12.96 -29.25 17.09
C ARG A 710 -12.68 -30.70 17.50
N LEU A 711 -11.81 -31.39 16.77
CA LEU A 711 -11.38 -32.76 17.08
C LEU A 711 -10.11 -32.80 17.96
N ARG A 712 -9.45 -31.64 18.18
CA ARG A 712 -8.27 -31.47 19.04
C ARG A 712 -7.10 -32.40 18.71
N MET A 713 -6.94 -32.74 17.44
CA MET A 713 -5.84 -33.58 16.97
C MET A 713 -4.50 -32.85 17.09
N SER A 714 -3.44 -33.64 17.28
CA SER A 714 -2.09 -33.15 17.01
C SER A 714 -1.94 -32.82 15.51
N VAL A 715 -0.96 -31.98 15.17
CA VAL A 715 -0.68 -31.69 13.76
C VAL A 715 -0.23 -32.93 12.98
N ASP A 716 0.46 -33.88 13.62
CA ASP A 716 0.87 -35.14 13.01
C ASP A 716 -0.34 -36.04 12.72
N GLN A 717 -1.26 -36.17 13.68
CA GLN A 717 -2.53 -36.88 13.48
C GLN A 717 -3.35 -36.24 12.34
N ALA A 718 -3.38 -34.90 12.27
CA ALA A 718 -4.07 -34.20 11.19
C ALA A 718 -3.44 -34.46 9.82
N ILE A 719 -2.10 -34.55 9.72
CA ILE A 719 -1.39 -34.91 8.48
C ILE A 719 -1.76 -36.33 8.05
N ASP A 720 -1.69 -37.29 8.97
CA ASP A 720 -2.01 -38.70 8.69
C ASP A 720 -3.46 -38.85 8.18
N ASN A 721 -4.42 -38.19 8.86
CA ASN A 721 -5.83 -38.19 8.46
C ASN A 721 -6.07 -37.46 7.13
N PHE A 722 -5.32 -36.40 6.83
CA PHE A 722 -5.42 -35.71 5.54
C PHE A 722 -4.95 -36.59 4.39
N ILE A 723 -3.85 -37.34 4.58
CA ILE A 723 -3.34 -38.29 3.58
C ILE A 723 -4.38 -39.40 3.32
N ASP A 724 -4.96 -39.94 4.38
CA ASP A 724 -6.03 -40.94 4.30
C ASP A 724 -7.26 -40.43 3.56
N PHE A 725 -7.68 -39.19 3.85
CA PHE A 725 -8.75 -38.52 3.13
C PHE A 725 -8.42 -38.35 1.64
N GLY A 726 -7.19 -37.92 1.33
CA GLY A 726 -6.75 -37.74 -0.05
C GLY A 726 -6.73 -39.05 -0.84
N ASN A 727 -6.28 -40.14 -0.22
CA ASN A 727 -6.32 -41.48 -0.82
C ASN A 727 -7.75 -41.93 -1.14
N ALA A 728 -8.70 -41.69 -0.23
CA ALA A 728 -10.08 -42.11 -0.40
C ALA A 728 -10.88 -41.25 -1.40
N VAL A 729 -10.53 -39.96 -1.51
CA VAL A 729 -11.30 -38.97 -2.29
C VAL A 729 -10.58 -38.63 -3.59
N PHE A 730 -9.39 -38.03 -3.54
CA PHE A 730 -8.66 -37.60 -4.74
C PHE A 730 -8.05 -38.78 -5.51
N GLY A 731 -7.75 -39.88 -4.80
CA GLY A 731 -7.23 -41.12 -5.38
C GLY A 731 -8.22 -41.96 -6.20
N ASP A 732 -9.53 -41.68 -6.10
CA ASP A 732 -10.58 -42.44 -6.81
C ASP A 732 -11.50 -41.51 -7.64
N PRO A 733 -10.98 -40.84 -8.69
CA PRO A 733 -11.80 -40.01 -9.56
C PRO A 733 -12.72 -40.86 -10.45
N ARG A 734 -14.00 -40.50 -10.52
CA ARG A 734 -14.97 -41.16 -11.43
C ARG A 734 -14.64 -40.87 -12.89
N VAL A 735 -14.79 -41.88 -13.74
CA VAL A 735 -14.59 -41.75 -15.20
C VAL A 735 -15.63 -40.80 -15.77
N PHE A 736 -15.18 -39.67 -16.32
CA PHE A 736 -16.04 -38.68 -16.99
C PHE A 736 -16.67 -39.29 -18.25
N ARG A 737 -18.01 -39.47 -18.26
CA ARG A 737 -18.78 -39.87 -19.45
C ARG A 737 -19.57 -38.66 -19.96
N ALA A 738 -19.23 -38.19 -21.16
CA ALA A 738 -19.71 -36.93 -21.75
C ALA A 738 -21.26 -36.75 -21.85
N LEU A 739 -22.04 -37.80 -21.65
CA LEU A 739 -23.50 -37.80 -21.80
C LEU A 739 -24.28 -37.74 -20.47
N ILE A 740 -23.64 -37.88 -19.31
CA ILE A 740 -24.32 -37.79 -18.00
C ILE A 740 -23.50 -36.88 -17.07
N PRO A 741 -23.99 -35.69 -16.70
CA PRO A 741 -23.30 -34.82 -15.76
C PRO A 741 -23.28 -35.49 -14.38
N ARG A 742 -22.12 -36.02 -13.99
CA ARG A 742 -21.86 -36.56 -12.65
C ARG A 742 -20.62 -35.88 -12.09
N ALA A 743 -20.64 -35.59 -10.80
CA ALA A 743 -19.50 -35.06 -10.07
C ALA A 743 -18.27 -35.98 -10.23
N LYS A 744 -17.07 -35.38 -10.34
CA LYS A 744 -15.79 -36.08 -10.49
C LYS A 744 -15.49 -37.02 -9.32
N PHE A 745 -15.85 -36.64 -8.10
CA PHE A 745 -15.58 -37.40 -6.88
C PHE A 745 -16.86 -37.98 -6.26
N SER A 746 -16.72 -39.10 -5.56
CA SER A 746 -17.83 -39.80 -4.93
C SER A 746 -18.22 -39.11 -3.62
N ALA A 747 -19.46 -38.59 -3.57
CA ALA A 747 -20.05 -38.07 -2.33
C ALA A 747 -20.04 -39.10 -1.19
N VAL A 748 -20.21 -40.39 -1.52
CA VAL A 748 -20.16 -41.49 -0.56
C VAL A 748 -18.75 -41.64 0.00
N ASN A 749 -17.72 -41.72 -0.87
CA ASN A 749 -16.33 -41.87 -0.40
C ASN A 749 -15.90 -40.67 0.45
N ALA A 750 -16.28 -39.45 0.07
CA ALA A 750 -15.97 -38.25 0.84
C ALA A 750 -16.65 -38.26 2.22
N ARG A 751 -17.93 -38.63 2.29
CA ARG A 751 -18.65 -38.82 3.57
C ARG A 751 -17.98 -39.89 4.44
N ASP A 752 -17.68 -41.05 3.86
CA ASP A 752 -17.11 -42.18 4.59
C ASP A 752 -15.70 -41.85 5.10
N ALA A 753 -14.91 -41.12 4.32
CA ALA A 753 -13.59 -40.62 4.74
C ALA A 753 -13.72 -39.63 5.91
N LEU A 754 -14.68 -38.71 5.89
CA LEU A 754 -14.91 -37.77 7.00
C LEU A 754 -15.38 -38.49 8.27
N LEU A 755 -16.30 -39.45 8.15
CA LEU A 755 -16.73 -40.29 9.27
C LEU A 755 -15.57 -41.10 9.84
N LYS A 756 -14.69 -41.64 8.98
CA LYS A 756 -13.48 -42.38 9.38
C LYS A 756 -12.55 -41.51 10.23
N ILE A 757 -12.32 -40.24 9.86
CA ILE A 757 -11.50 -39.29 10.64
C ILE A 757 -12.08 -39.10 12.06
N ILE A 758 -13.39 -38.85 12.17
CA ILE A 758 -14.04 -38.61 13.45
C ILE A 758 -14.01 -39.89 14.30
N ARG A 759 -14.30 -41.05 13.70
CA ARG A 759 -14.27 -42.34 14.38
C ARG A 759 -12.88 -42.65 14.95
N HIS A 760 -11.81 -42.50 14.16
CA HIS A 760 -10.45 -42.72 14.65
C HIS A 760 -10.06 -41.75 15.77
N ASN A 761 -10.54 -40.50 15.72
CA ASN A 761 -10.31 -39.57 16.81
C ASN A 761 -10.95 -40.06 18.12
N VAL A 762 -12.21 -40.51 18.04
CA VAL A 762 -12.92 -41.05 19.20
C VAL A 762 -12.20 -42.29 19.73
N GLU A 763 -11.84 -43.24 18.87
CA GLU A 763 -11.11 -44.45 19.24
C GLU A 763 -9.75 -44.13 19.89
N ASN A 764 -9.02 -43.14 19.39
CA ASN A 764 -7.76 -42.70 19.96
C ASN A 764 -7.93 -42.05 21.35
N ILE A 765 -9.05 -41.38 21.60
CA ILE A 765 -9.34 -40.72 22.88
C ILE A 765 -9.92 -41.69 23.92
N THR A 766 -10.86 -42.55 23.51
CA THR A 766 -11.62 -43.42 24.44
C THR A 766 -11.03 -44.82 24.57
N GLY A 767 -10.32 -45.31 23.55
CA GLY A 767 -9.88 -46.70 23.45
C GLY A 767 -11.00 -47.69 23.06
N GLU A 768 -12.21 -47.21 22.73
CA GLU A 768 -13.38 -48.05 22.46
C GLU A 768 -13.89 -47.96 21.02
N CYS A 769 -13.80 -49.05 20.26
CA CYS A 769 -14.24 -49.11 18.86
C CYS A 769 -15.78 -49.11 18.68
N SER A 770 -16.55 -49.62 19.66
CA SER A 770 -18.01 -49.76 19.51
C SER A 770 -18.77 -48.44 19.60
N ALA A 771 -18.28 -47.48 20.38
CA ALA A 771 -18.89 -46.15 20.53
C ALA A 771 -18.55 -45.22 19.34
N GLY A 772 -17.40 -45.45 18.69
CA GLY A 772 -16.86 -44.57 17.64
C GLY A 772 -17.79 -44.35 16.46
N GLU A 773 -18.49 -45.38 15.98
CA GLU A 773 -19.37 -45.28 14.81
C GLU A 773 -20.64 -44.46 15.10
N PHE A 774 -21.20 -44.61 16.31
CA PHE A 774 -22.38 -43.84 16.73
C PHE A 774 -22.01 -42.37 16.96
N ILE A 775 -20.89 -42.11 17.63
CA ILE A 775 -20.41 -40.75 17.89
C ILE A 775 -20.06 -40.05 16.57
N ALA A 776 -19.33 -40.71 15.66
CA ALA A 776 -18.96 -40.12 14.37
C ALA A 776 -20.17 -39.62 13.56
N LYS A 777 -21.31 -40.30 13.66
CA LYS A 777 -22.54 -39.93 12.94
C LYS A 777 -23.38 -38.86 13.63
N ASN A 778 -23.27 -38.72 14.95
CA ASN A 778 -24.20 -37.93 15.76
C ASN A 778 -23.54 -36.78 16.54
N GLU A 779 -22.20 -36.73 16.62
CA GLU A 779 -21.49 -35.67 17.35
C GLU A 779 -21.73 -34.32 16.67
N LEU A 780 -22.27 -33.38 17.44
CA LEU A 780 -22.57 -32.03 16.98
C LEU A 780 -21.30 -31.21 16.80
N PHE A 781 -21.30 -30.36 15.78
CA PHE A 781 -20.21 -29.41 15.54
C PHE A 781 -20.16 -28.34 16.64
N GLN A 782 -21.32 -27.86 17.07
CA GLN A 782 -21.45 -27.00 18.23
C GLN A 782 -21.09 -27.74 19.52
N ASP A 783 -20.45 -27.00 20.41
CA ASP A 783 -20.01 -27.43 21.73
C ASP A 783 -20.38 -26.36 22.78
N ASP A 784 -20.08 -26.62 24.05
CA ASP A 784 -20.41 -25.75 25.19
C ASP A 784 -19.68 -24.40 25.21
N GLY A 785 -18.78 -24.16 24.25
CA GLY A 785 -18.05 -22.91 24.08
C GLY A 785 -16.86 -22.73 25.04
N ARG A 786 -16.56 -23.74 25.87
CA ARG A 786 -15.41 -23.73 26.80
C ARG A 786 -14.11 -24.17 26.15
N ARG A 787 -14.15 -24.68 24.92
CA ARG A 787 -13.01 -25.18 24.15
C ARG A 787 -12.57 -24.19 23.06
N THR A 788 -11.52 -24.56 22.32
CA THR A 788 -11.08 -23.84 21.12
C THR A 788 -12.25 -23.60 20.16
N ARG A 789 -12.49 -22.33 19.86
CA ARG A 789 -13.57 -21.88 18.98
C ARG A 789 -13.21 -22.19 17.54
N THR A 790 -13.92 -23.13 16.95
CA THR A 790 -13.68 -23.60 15.58
C THR A 790 -14.70 -23.00 14.62
N LEU A 791 -14.23 -22.47 13.49
CA LEU A 791 -15.08 -21.96 12.43
C LEU A 791 -14.77 -22.61 11.09
N THR A 792 -15.80 -22.75 10.28
CA THR A 792 -15.63 -23.07 8.87
C THR A 792 -16.67 -22.39 8.00
N ILE A 793 -16.40 -22.22 6.72
CA ILE A 793 -17.25 -21.49 5.78
C ILE A 793 -17.74 -22.43 4.67
N SER A 794 -19.02 -22.34 4.31
CA SER A 794 -19.57 -22.90 3.07
C SER A 794 -20.52 -21.90 2.40
N ARG A 795 -21.00 -22.20 1.19
CA ARG A 795 -22.03 -21.39 0.51
C ARG A 795 -23.34 -22.18 0.45
N GLY A 796 -24.42 -21.60 0.97
CA GLY A 796 -25.77 -22.13 0.85
C GLY A 796 -26.47 -21.53 -0.38
N ILE A 797 -27.24 -22.35 -1.09
CA ILE A 797 -28.28 -21.89 -2.02
C ILE A 797 -29.63 -22.16 -1.39
N ASP A 798 -30.43 -21.11 -1.26
CA ASP A 798 -31.86 -21.19 -0.94
C ASP A 798 -32.66 -20.37 -1.95
N ALA A 799 -33.71 -20.97 -2.52
CA ALA A 799 -34.61 -20.32 -3.50
C ALA A 799 -33.93 -19.53 -4.65
N GLY A 800 -32.70 -19.90 -5.04
CA GLY A 800 -31.93 -19.21 -6.09
C GLY A 800 -31.01 -18.09 -5.60
N PHE A 801 -31.02 -17.75 -4.31
CA PHE A 801 -30.07 -16.85 -3.67
C PHE A 801 -28.88 -17.61 -3.10
N THR A 802 -27.68 -17.09 -3.31
CA THR A 802 -26.44 -17.64 -2.74
C THR A 802 -26.00 -16.80 -1.55
N ASP A 803 -25.86 -17.42 -0.38
CA ASP A 803 -25.30 -16.75 0.81
C ASP A 803 -24.18 -17.60 1.44
N GLU A 804 -23.29 -16.94 2.17
CA GLU A 804 -22.16 -17.57 2.84
C GLU A 804 -22.53 -17.93 4.28
N THR A 805 -22.35 -19.19 4.62
CA THR A 805 -22.65 -19.72 5.94
C THR A 805 -21.37 -19.91 6.73
N ILE A 806 -21.25 -19.18 7.83
CA ILE A 806 -20.20 -19.36 8.84
C ILE A 806 -20.70 -20.37 9.87
N TRP A 807 -20.13 -21.57 9.87
CA TRP A 807 -20.35 -22.61 10.86
C TRP A 807 -19.50 -22.32 12.09
N ARG A 808 -20.09 -22.38 13.28
CA ARG A 808 -19.43 -22.08 14.56
C ARG A 808 -19.54 -23.27 15.50
N SER A 809 -18.46 -23.62 16.17
CA SER A 809 -18.49 -24.63 17.24
C SER A 809 -18.97 -24.06 18.58
N TYR A 810 -19.36 -22.78 18.64
CA TYR A 810 -19.74 -22.07 19.85
C TYR A 810 -21.00 -21.23 19.60
N HIS A 811 -21.66 -20.82 20.69
CA HIS A 811 -22.80 -19.92 20.66
C HIS A 811 -22.32 -18.48 20.39
N SER A 812 -22.77 -17.87 19.29
CA SER A 812 -22.43 -16.49 18.91
C SER A 812 -23.50 -15.51 19.38
N HIS A 813 -23.07 -14.29 19.71
CA HIS A 813 -23.95 -13.18 20.06
C HIS A 813 -24.86 -12.70 18.91
N ARG A 814 -24.64 -13.16 17.66
CA ARG A 814 -25.44 -12.79 16.48
C ARG A 814 -26.76 -13.56 16.32
N GLY A 815 -26.98 -14.62 17.10
CA GLY A 815 -28.21 -15.43 17.02
C GLY A 815 -28.25 -16.41 15.84
N THR A 816 -28.98 -17.52 16.04
CA THR A 816 -29.16 -18.71 15.19
C THR A 816 -27.90 -19.56 14.92
N THR A 817 -27.73 -20.62 15.71
CA THR A 817 -26.88 -21.78 15.40
C THR A 817 -27.76 -22.97 15.08
N SER A 818 -27.67 -23.45 13.84
CA SER A 818 -28.30 -24.71 13.46
C SER A 818 -27.45 -25.89 13.95
N LEU A 819 -28.08 -26.82 14.68
CA LEU A 819 -27.42 -28.01 15.24
C LEU A 819 -27.14 -29.03 14.13
N TYR A 820 -25.90 -29.04 13.62
CA TYR A 820 -25.44 -30.04 12.65
C TYR A 820 -24.24 -30.80 13.17
N THR A 821 -24.10 -32.02 12.65
CA THR A 821 -23.01 -32.92 13.04
C THR A 821 -21.68 -32.49 12.41
N ILE A 822 -20.57 -32.88 13.04
CA ILE A 822 -19.22 -32.54 12.57
C ILE A 822 -19.03 -32.96 11.11
N TRP A 823 -19.46 -34.17 10.73
CA TRP A 823 -19.28 -34.67 9.37
C TRP A 823 -20.11 -33.89 8.34
N GLN A 824 -21.32 -33.43 8.69
CA GLN A 824 -22.16 -32.62 7.81
C GLN A 824 -21.50 -31.27 7.52
N VAL A 825 -20.97 -30.62 8.56
CA VAL A 825 -20.26 -29.35 8.44
C VAL A 825 -18.96 -29.52 7.65
N ALA A 826 -18.18 -30.57 7.94
CA ALA A 826 -16.97 -30.91 7.21
C ALA A 826 -17.26 -31.18 5.73
N TYR A 827 -18.35 -31.89 5.42
CA TYR A 827 -18.76 -32.14 4.03
C TYR A 827 -19.23 -30.85 3.33
N ALA A 828 -19.99 -29.99 4.03
CA ALA A 828 -20.47 -28.72 3.49
C ALA A 828 -19.32 -27.79 3.08
N THR A 829 -18.25 -27.71 3.87
CA THR A 829 -17.08 -26.89 3.52
C THR A 829 -16.19 -27.55 2.45
N THR A 830 -15.99 -28.87 2.48
CA THR A 830 -15.07 -29.57 1.55
C THR A 830 -15.65 -29.86 0.17
N SER A 831 -16.98 -29.87 0.02
CA SER A 831 -17.67 -30.18 -1.24
C SER A 831 -17.44 -29.10 -2.30
N ALA A 832 -16.37 -29.21 -3.10
CA ALA A 832 -16.09 -28.27 -4.20
C ALA A 832 -17.23 -28.20 -5.24
N ASN A 833 -17.35 -27.07 -5.96
CA ASN A 833 -18.28 -26.76 -7.06
C ASN A 833 -18.89 -28.02 -7.73
N LEU A 834 -20.20 -28.03 -8.04
CA LEU A 834 -21.03 -29.13 -8.56
C LEU A 834 -20.39 -30.08 -9.61
N VAL A 835 -19.33 -29.63 -10.29
CA VAL A 835 -18.47 -30.41 -11.20
C VAL A 835 -17.60 -31.46 -10.47
N TYR A 836 -17.12 -31.17 -9.25
CA TYR A 836 -16.18 -32.00 -8.50
C TYR A 836 -16.84 -32.84 -7.41
N ALA A 837 -17.79 -32.31 -6.64
CA ALA A 837 -18.51 -33.05 -5.60
C ALA A 837 -20.00 -32.65 -5.55
N SER A 838 -20.86 -33.55 -5.06
CA SER A 838 -22.28 -33.27 -4.87
C SER A 838 -22.51 -32.37 -3.64
N ALA A 839 -23.37 -31.37 -3.77
CA ALA A 839 -23.81 -30.53 -2.65
C ALA A 839 -24.54 -31.36 -1.57
N ILE A 840 -24.45 -30.93 -0.32
CA ILE A 840 -25.20 -31.50 0.81
C ILE A 840 -26.42 -30.64 1.12
N GLU A 841 -27.55 -31.27 1.38
CA GLU A 841 -28.76 -30.60 1.84
C GLU A 841 -28.70 -30.43 3.36
N ILE A 842 -28.73 -29.19 3.81
CA ILE A 842 -28.66 -28.81 5.22
C ILE A 842 -29.79 -27.80 5.48
N GLY A 843 -30.85 -28.24 6.15
CA GLY A 843 -32.08 -27.46 6.27
C GLY A 843 -32.76 -27.25 4.90
N PRO A 844 -33.28 -26.04 4.58
CA PRO A 844 -33.84 -25.74 3.25
C PRO A 844 -32.77 -25.50 2.19
N SER A 845 -31.50 -25.35 2.58
CA SER A 845 -30.42 -24.88 1.72
C SER A 845 -29.54 -26.03 1.19
N LYS A 846 -29.07 -25.88 -0.05
CA LYS A 846 -28.03 -26.75 -0.63
C LYS A 846 -26.67 -26.12 -0.45
N HIS A 847 -25.79 -26.77 0.32
CA HIS A 847 -24.46 -26.27 0.60
C HIS A 847 -23.40 -26.92 -0.28
N TYR A 848 -22.52 -26.09 -0.82
CA TYR A 848 -21.30 -26.49 -1.50
C TYR A 848 -20.27 -25.37 -1.40
N ASN A 849 -19.05 -25.67 -1.79
CA ASN A 849 -17.92 -24.77 -1.88
C ASN A 849 -17.65 -24.44 -3.35
N GLY A 850 -18.40 -23.49 -3.91
CA GLY A 850 -18.19 -23.02 -5.27
C GLY A 850 -18.23 -21.50 -5.38
N GLY A 851 -17.04 -20.88 -5.44
CA GLY A 851 -16.78 -19.50 -5.90
C GLY A 851 -16.12 -18.55 -4.87
N VAL A 852 -15.18 -17.73 -5.37
CA VAL A 852 -14.56 -16.49 -4.84
C VAL A 852 -13.84 -16.54 -3.48
N VAL A 853 -14.34 -17.13 -2.39
CA VAL A 853 -13.60 -17.08 -1.10
C VAL A 853 -12.58 -18.21 -1.00
N THR A 854 -11.30 -17.85 -0.89
CA THR A 854 -10.17 -18.79 -0.77
C THR A 854 -9.33 -18.51 0.47
N ASN A 855 -9.28 -17.26 0.93
CA ASN A 855 -8.70 -16.87 2.21
C ASN A 855 -9.80 -16.31 3.15
N PRO A 856 -10.14 -16.99 4.26
CA PRO A 856 -11.22 -16.57 5.15
C PRO A 856 -10.79 -15.51 6.19
N SER A 857 -9.52 -15.11 6.21
CA SER A 857 -8.92 -14.38 7.35
C SER A 857 -9.63 -13.06 7.70
N SER A 858 -10.04 -12.27 6.71
CA SER A 858 -10.74 -10.99 6.95
C SER A 858 -12.10 -11.19 7.65
N LYS A 859 -12.84 -12.23 7.26
CA LYS A 859 -14.14 -12.59 7.88
C LYS A 859 -13.95 -13.09 9.30
N ILE A 860 -12.95 -13.93 9.52
CA ILE A 860 -12.64 -14.46 10.85
C ILE A 860 -12.17 -13.35 11.78
N LEU A 861 -11.38 -12.40 11.30
CA LEU A 861 -10.97 -11.26 12.10
C LEU A 861 -12.18 -10.41 12.53
N ARG A 862 -13.11 -10.12 11.62
CA ARG A 862 -14.36 -9.42 11.96
C ARG A 862 -15.21 -10.19 12.97
N GLU A 863 -15.29 -11.50 12.84
CA GLU A 863 -16.03 -12.37 13.76
C GLU A 863 -15.41 -12.33 15.16
N VAL A 864 -14.09 -12.48 15.28
CA VAL A 864 -13.37 -12.41 16.57
C VAL A 864 -13.54 -11.04 17.22
N CYS A 865 -13.37 -9.96 16.46
CA CYS A 865 -13.56 -8.60 16.96
C CYS A 865 -15.01 -8.36 17.40
N PHE A 866 -15.99 -8.90 16.68
CA PHE A 866 -17.39 -8.78 17.06
C PHE A 866 -17.70 -9.54 18.35
N GLU A 867 -17.23 -10.78 18.47
CA GLU A 867 -17.53 -11.65 19.61
C GLU A 867 -16.89 -11.16 20.92
N HIS A 868 -15.78 -10.42 20.86
CA HIS A 868 -15.03 -10.00 22.05
C HIS A 868 -14.94 -8.48 22.22
N ASN A 869 -15.49 -7.71 21.29
CA ASN A 869 -15.32 -6.25 21.22
C ASN A 869 -13.84 -5.80 21.33
N LYS A 870 -12.91 -6.65 20.88
CA LYS A 870 -11.44 -6.46 20.99
C LYS A 870 -10.73 -7.23 19.88
N ALA A 871 -9.66 -6.66 19.33
CA ALA A 871 -8.79 -7.38 18.40
C ALA A 871 -8.03 -8.53 19.12
N PRO A 872 -7.71 -9.63 18.41
CA PRO A 872 -6.85 -10.68 18.97
C PRO A 872 -5.44 -10.15 19.25
N SER A 873 -4.67 -10.82 20.10
CA SER A 873 -3.25 -10.51 20.33
C SER A 873 -2.37 -10.95 19.17
N THR A 874 -2.71 -12.06 18.50
CA THR A 874 -1.99 -12.59 17.34
C THR A 874 -2.93 -13.30 16.38
N PHE A 875 -2.71 -13.12 15.08
CA PHE A 875 -3.46 -13.81 14.02
C PHE A 875 -2.50 -14.43 13.01
N VAL A 876 -2.53 -15.75 12.87
CA VAL A 876 -1.72 -16.53 11.94
C VAL A 876 -2.60 -17.05 10.80
N SER A 877 -2.29 -16.65 9.57
CA SER A 877 -2.97 -17.08 8.35
C SER A 877 -2.05 -17.98 7.51
N LEU A 878 -2.46 -19.24 7.30
CA LEU A 878 -1.69 -20.26 6.59
C LEU A 878 -2.21 -20.49 5.17
N GLY A 879 -1.43 -20.02 4.20
CA GLY A 879 -1.78 -20.03 2.77
C GLY A 879 -1.30 -21.25 2.00
N THR A 880 -1.95 -21.49 0.86
CA THR A 880 -1.72 -22.62 -0.05
C THR A 880 -1.34 -22.18 -1.48
N SER A 881 -1.15 -20.87 -1.70
CA SER A 881 -0.97 -20.27 -3.03
C SER A 881 -0.08 -19.03 -2.99
N ARG A 882 1.08 -19.02 -3.63
CA ARG A 882 1.75 -17.77 -4.04
C ARG A 882 2.56 -17.96 -5.32
N HIS A 883 2.50 -16.96 -6.21
CA HIS A 883 3.48 -16.68 -7.25
C HIS A 883 4.76 -16.13 -6.59
N VAL A 884 5.86 -16.87 -6.65
CA VAL A 884 7.17 -16.25 -6.40
C VAL A 884 7.49 -15.49 -7.69
N GLY A 885 7.79 -14.19 -7.58
CA GLY A 885 8.60 -13.49 -8.57
C GLY A 885 10.02 -14.06 -8.58
N ALA A 886 10.13 -15.35 -8.88
CA ALA A 886 11.40 -16.01 -9.16
C ALA A 886 11.70 -15.73 -10.62
N GLU A 887 12.84 -15.11 -10.85
CA GLU A 887 13.54 -15.19 -12.12
C GLU A 887 13.41 -16.61 -12.69
N VAL A 888 12.74 -16.76 -13.83
CA VAL A 888 13.16 -17.81 -14.75
C VAL A 888 14.51 -17.35 -15.25
N ASN A 889 15.56 -17.68 -14.49
CA ASN A 889 16.91 -17.69 -15.01
C ASN A 889 16.87 -18.57 -16.27
N PRO A 890 17.24 -18.07 -17.47
CA PRO A 890 17.28 -18.88 -18.68
C PRO A 890 18.25 -20.09 -18.58
N GLY A 891 18.99 -20.22 -17.48
CA GLY A 891 19.98 -21.27 -17.23
C GLY A 891 19.47 -22.57 -16.60
N ASP A 892 18.30 -22.62 -15.95
CA ASP A 892 17.90 -23.82 -15.17
C ASP A 892 17.05 -24.86 -15.94
N ASN A 893 16.88 -24.67 -17.26
CA ASN A 893 16.23 -25.64 -18.15
C ASN A 893 16.98 -26.99 -18.27
N ALA A 894 18.12 -27.16 -17.61
CA ALA A 894 18.87 -28.41 -17.62
C ALA A 894 18.25 -29.51 -16.73
N LYS A 895 17.43 -29.19 -15.71
CA LYS A 895 16.92 -30.20 -14.76
C LYS A 895 15.54 -30.79 -15.11
N ARG A 896 14.81 -30.24 -16.09
CA ARG A 896 13.43 -30.65 -16.44
C ARG A 896 13.30 -31.60 -17.64
N ARG A 897 14.39 -32.24 -18.09
CA ARG A 897 14.41 -33.01 -19.36
C ARG A 897 13.90 -34.45 -19.30
N ASN A 898 13.51 -34.99 -18.14
CA ASN A 898 13.22 -36.42 -17.98
C ASN A 898 11.79 -36.78 -17.50
N PHE A 899 10.72 -36.20 -18.07
CA PHE A 899 9.35 -36.71 -17.83
C PHE A 899 8.47 -36.83 -19.09
N PRO A 900 7.50 -37.78 -19.13
CA PRO A 900 6.90 -38.26 -20.37
C PRO A 900 5.95 -37.29 -21.07
N ARG A 901 5.94 -37.42 -22.40
CA ARG A 901 5.33 -36.56 -23.43
C ARG A 901 3.79 -36.39 -23.37
N LYS A 902 3.08 -36.99 -22.39
CA LYS A 902 1.61 -36.96 -22.28
C LYS A 902 1.03 -35.67 -21.66
N PHE A 903 1.87 -34.80 -21.08
CA PHE A 903 1.45 -33.59 -20.37
C PHE A 903 1.27 -32.33 -21.23
N ARG A 904 1.59 -32.35 -22.53
CA ARG A 904 1.66 -31.13 -23.37
C ARG A 904 0.35 -30.65 -24.05
N LEU A 905 -0.77 -31.36 -23.90
CA LEU A 905 -1.99 -31.07 -24.70
C LEU A 905 -3.25 -30.69 -23.89
N GLN A 906 -3.10 -30.33 -22.61
CA GLN A 906 -4.20 -29.90 -21.74
C GLN A 906 -4.05 -28.48 -21.15
N GLU A 907 -3.06 -27.69 -21.61
CA GLU A 907 -2.62 -26.45 -20.93
C GLU A 907 -3.45 -25.19 -21.27
N LEU A 908 -4.06 -25.09 -22.45
CA LEU A 908 -4.63 -23.82 -22.92
C LEU A 908 -5.98 -23.40 -22.28
N ASN A 909 -6.78 -24.35 -21.75
CA ASN A 909 -8.03 -24.03 -21.03
C ASN A 909 -7.88 -24.09 -19.49
N ARG A 910 -6.71 -24.49 -18.96
CA ARG A 910 -6.42 -24.57 -17.52
C ARG A 910 -5.82 -23.27 -16.97
N SER A 911 -4.99 -22.58 -17.76
CA SER A 911 -4.31 -21.35 -17.36
C SER A 911 -5.27 -20.23 -16.90
N PHE A 912 -6.47 -20.13 -17.48
CA PHE A 912 -7.42 -19.06 -17.13
C PHE A 912 -8.09 -19.24 -15.75
N ARG A 913 -8.23 -20.47 -15.23
CA ARG A 913 -8.92 -20.73 -13.94
C ARG A 913 -7.99 -20.64 -12.73
N SER A 914 -6.70 -20.97 -12.85
CA SER A 914 -5.74 -20.85 -11.73
C SER A 914 -5.40 -19.39 -11.43
N HIS A 915 -5.11 -18.59 -12.48
CA HIS A 915 -4.81 -17.16 -12.35
C HIS A 915 -5.96 -16.37 -11.69
N THR A 916 -7.22 -16.74 -11.95
CA THR A 916 -8.37 -16.06 -11.35
C THR A 916 -8.51 -16.37 -9.86
N ALA A 917 -8.29 -17.62 -9.43
CA ALA A 917 -8.40 -18.01 -8.01
C ALA A 917 -7.23 -17.46 -7.16
N GLU A 918 -6.03 -17.39 -7.74
CA GLU A 918 -4.84 -16.80 -7.11
C GLU A 918 -5.01 -15.29 -6.89
N ASN A 919 -5.40 -14.54 -7.93
CA ASN A 919 -5.70 -13.10 -7.82
C ASN A 919 -6.78 -12.78 -6.77
N ILE A 920 -7.73 -13.70 -6.55
CA ILE A 920 -8.75 -13.52 -5.52
C ILE A 920 -8.18 -13.79 -4.12
N THR A 921 -7.31 -14.79 -3.98
CA THR A 921 -6.66 -15.13 -2.71
C THR A 921 -5.72 -13.99 -2.26
N GLU A 922 -5.00 -13.39 -3.20
CA GLU A 922 -4.16 -12.22 -2.96
C GLU A 922 -4.99 -11.02 -2.51
N ARG A 923 -6.05 -10.66 -3.26
CA ARG A 923 -6.98 -9.59 -2.85
C ARG A 923 -7.57 -9.81 -1.45
N GLN A 924 -7.98 -11.03 -1.12
CA GLN A 924 -8.53 -11.34 0.21
C GLN A 924 -7.47 -11.29 1.32
N THR A 925 -6.21 -11.58 0.97
CA THR A 925 -5.08 -11.41 1.89
C THR A 925 -4.82 -9.93 2.14
N GLU A 926 -4.85 -9.09 1.10
CA GLU A 926 -4.75 -7.63 1.21
C GLU A 926 -5.89 -7.06 2.06
N GLU A 927 -7.14 -7.42 1.77
CA GLU A 927 -8.32 -7.01 2.55
C GLU A 927 -8.20 -7.38 4.04
N TRP A 928 -7.59 -8.53 4.35
CA TRP A 928 -7.34 -8.95 5.73
C TRP A 928 -6.23 -8.13 6.38
N LEU A 929 -5.11 -7.88 5.68
CA LEU A 929 -4.00 -7.08 6.19
C LEU A 929 -4.42 -5.62 6.41
N GLU A 930 -5.16 -5.01 5.49
CA GLU A 930 -5.73 -3.66 5.64
C GLU A 930 -6.71 -3.60 6.82
N LEU A 931 -7.51 -4.66 7.04
CA LEU A 931 -8.38 -4.72 8.20
C LEU A 931 -7.57 -4.84 9.49
N ALA A 932 -6.54 -5.69 9.51
CA ALA A 932 -5.65 -5.87 10.66
C ALA A 932 -4.96 -4.57 11.03
N GLU A 933 -4.42 -3.84 10.05
CA GLU A 933 -3.79 -2.53 10.25
C GLU A 933 -4.80 -1.51 10.81
N ARG A 934 -5.98 -1.41 10.20
CA ARG A 934 -7.04 -0.47 10.61
C ARG A 934 -7.51 -0.66 12.05
N ILE A 935 -7.48 -1.89 12.57
CA ILE A 935 -7.88 -2.19 13.95
C ILE A 935 -6.68 -2.26 14.92
N GLY A 936 -5.47 -1.96 14.45
CA GLY A 936 -4.26 -1.96 15.28
C GLY A 936 -3.74 -3.36 15.67
N LEU A 937 -4.00 -4.39 14.86
CA LEU A 937 -3.48 -5.74 15.07
C LEU A 937 -2.01 -5.83 14.64
N ASN A 938 -1.11 -5.60 15.59
CA ASN A 938 0.35 -5.58 15.34
C ASN A 938 0.95 -6.94 14.94
N HIS A 939 0.34 -8.05 15.36
CA HIS A 939 0.86 -9.41 15.14
C HIS A 939 -0.02 -10.19 14.16
N ALA A 940 -0.10 -9.73 12.92
CA ALA A 940 -0.77 -10.42 11.81
C ALA A 940 0.27 -11.12 10.91
N TYR A 941 0.34 -12.45 10.97
CA TYR A 941 1.34 -13.25 10.27
C TYR A 941 0.73 -14.05 9.12
N ARG A 942 1.16 -13.78 7.89
CA ARG A 942 0.84 -14.58 6.70
C ARG A 942 1.98 -15.55 6.39
N LEU A 943 1.75 -16.85 6.50
CA LEU A 943 2.73 -17.87 6.14
C LEU A 943 2.23 -18.67 4.93
N ASN A 944 2.98 -18.65 3.84
CA ASN A 944 2.51 -19.21 2.57
C ASN A 944 3.69 -19.58 1.67
N ALA A 945 3.85 -20.88 1.39
CA ALA A 945 4.94 -21.37 0.55
C ALA A 945 4.65 -21.09 -0.93
N GLY A 946 5.57 -20.41 -1.61
CA GLY A 946 5.45 -20.10 -3.04
C GLY A 946 5.67 -21.33 -3.92
N GLY A 947 5.09 -21.32 -5.13
CA GLY A 947 5.21 -22.41 -6.11
C GLY A 947 4.17 -23.53 -6.00
N LEU A 948 3.37 -23.55 -4.93
CA LEU A 948 2.28 -24.54 -4.77
C LEU A 948 1.16 -24.38 -5.81
N HIS A 949 1.05 -23.22 -6.46
CA HIS A 949 0.02 -22.92 -7.46
C HIS A 949 0.17 -23.74 -8.75
N GLU A 950 1.35 -24.29 -9.02
CA GLU A 950 1.58 -25.19 -10.17
C GLU A 950 0.87 -26.55 -10.01
N ILE A 951 0.48 -26.91 -8.78
CA ILE A 951 -0.14 -28.19 -8.45
C ILE A 951 -1.67 -28.04 -8.53
N PRO A 952 -2.37 -28.81 -9.39
CA PRO A 952 -3.83 -28.78 -9.42
C PRO A 952 -4.44 -29.16 -8.07
N ASP A 953 -5.54 -28.50 -7.70
CA ASP A 953 -6.25 -28.71 -6.42
C ASP A 953 -6.71 -30.15 -6.18
N ASP A 954 -6.76 -30.96 -7.22
CA ASP A 954 -7.25 -32.33 -7.19
C ASP A 954 -6.22 -33.35 -7.73
N GLU A 955 -4.95 -32.95 -7.84
CA GLU A 955 -3.87 -33.83 -8.25
C GLU A 955 -3.43 -34.74 -7.09
N TRP A 956 -3.55 -36.05 -7.27
CA TRP A 956 -3.13 -37.04 -6.26
C TRP A 956 -2.39 -38.19 -6.92
N LEU A 957 -1.06 -38.08 -6.99
CA LEU A 957 -0.21 -39.00 -7.75
C LEU A 957 0.79 -39.75 -6.84
N PRO A 958 0.95 -41.07 -7.01
CA PRO A 958 0.05 -41.96 -7.76
C PRO A 958 -1.30 -42.10 -7.03
N ALA A 959 -2.38 -42.38 -7.78
CA ALA A 959 -3.75 -42.36 -7.27
C ALA A 959 -3.97 -43.10 -5.94
N ALA A 960 -3.32 -44.24 -5.73
CA ALA A 960 -3.48 -45.03 -4.51
C ALA A 960 -2.86 -44.42 -3.24
N THR A 961 -1.84 -43.56 -3.36
CA THR A 961 -1.05 -43.09 -2.21
C THR A 961 -0.79 -41.59 -2.16
N GLY A 962 -0.93 -40.87 -3.29
CA GLY A 962 -0.58 -39.45 -3.39
C GLY A 962 0.88 -39.11 -3.11
N SER A 963 1.72 -40.13 -2.93
CA SER A 963 3.07 -39.99 -2.35
C SER A 963 3.97 -39.05 -3.16
N ALA A 964 3.90 -39.06 -4.49
CA ALA A 964 4.67 -38.15 -5.33
C ALA A 964 4.19 -36.69 -5.18
N THR A 965 2.87 -36.47 -5.17
CA THR A 965 2.31 -35.13 -4.96
C THR A 965 2.66 -34.60 -3.57
N ILE A 966 2.48 -35.43 -2.52
CA ILE A 966 2.80 -35.06 -1.13
C ILE A 966 4.30 -34.74 -0.99
N GLN A 967 5.19 -35.57 -1.55
CA GLN A 967 6.63 -35.32 -1.51
C GLN A 967 7.01 -34.01 -2.19
N PHE A 968 6.36 -33.68 -3.31
CA PHE A 968 6.62 -32.44 -4.02
C PHE A 968 6.14 -31.21 -3.23
N ILE A 969 4.94 -31.28 -2.64
CA ILE A 969 4.44 -30.23 -1.72
C ILE A 969 5.40 -30.07 -0.54
N LYS A 970 5.79 -31.18 0.11
CA LYS A 970 6.71 -31.18 1.25
C LYS A 970 8.07 -30.57 0.88
N TYR A 971 8.59 -30.85 -0.31
CA TYR A 971 9.82 -30.25 -0.81
C TYR A 971 9.71 -28.72 -0.92
N ILE A 972 8.66 -28.22 -1.57
CA ILE A 972 8.39 -26.78 -1.72
C ILE A 972 8.23 -26.11 -0.35
N THR A 973 7.43 -26.70 0.54
CA THR A 973 7.18 -26.15 1.87
C THR A 973 8.46 -26.11 2.71
N ASN A 974 9.28 -27.17 2.67
CA ASN A 974 10.53 -27.20 3.42
C ASN A 974 11.56 -26.18 2.92
N ASP A 975 11.58 -25.89 1.63
CA ASP A 975 12.44 -24.85 1.09
C ASP A 975 12.03 -23.46 1.63
N TYR A 976 10.72 -23.17 1.62
CA TYR A 976 10.16 -21.96 2.23
C TYR A 976 10.51 -21.83 3.73
N LEU A 977 10.37 -22.90 4.50
CA LEU A 977 10.65 -22.94 5.94
C LEU A 977 12.14 -22.79 6.29
N ARG A 978 13.06 -22.89 5.32
CA ARG A 978 14.50 -22.66 5.54
C ARG A 978 14.88 -21.18 5.51
N SER A 979 14.02 -20.30 5.00
CA SER A 979 14.31 -18.87 4.95
C SER A 979 14.39 -18.27 6.36
N ASN A 980 15.39 -17.42 6.60
CA ASN A 980 15.63 -16.85 7.94
C ASN A 980 14.45 -16.01 8.43
N GLY A 981 13.88 -15.15 7.57
CA GLY A 981 12.71 -14.34 7.94
C GLY A 981 11.49 -15.17 8.34
N VAL A 982 11.25 -16.32 7.70
CA VAL A 982 10.16 -17.22 8.09
C VAL A 982 10.45 -17.90 9.43
N ARG A 983 11.71 -18.27 9.69
CA ARG A 983 12.11 -18.81 11.00
C ARG A 983 11.91 -17.80 12.11
N ASP A 984 12.26 -16.55 11.89
CA ASP A 984 12.09 -15.47 12.87
C ASP A 984 10.60 -15.26 13.19
N VAL A 985 9.74 -15.22 12.17
CA VAL A 985 8.28 -15.15 12.35
C VAL A 985 7.75 -16.36 13.13
N ILE A 986 8.20 -17.58 12.80
CA ILE A 986 7.79 -18.80 13.52
C ILE A 986 8.25 -18.74 14.98
N ASN A 987 9.46 -18.23 15.25
CA ASN A 987 9.96 -18.03 16.61
C ASN A 987 9.10 -17.03 17.39
N SER A 988 8.70 -15.91 16.78
CA SER A 988 7.80 -14.94 17.41
C SER A 988 6.42 -15.54 17.72
N ILE A 989 5.82 -16.27 16.78
CA ILE A 989 4.54 -16.96 16.99
C ILE A 989 4.66 -17.97 18.14
N ALA A 990 5.71 -18.80 18.13
CA ALA A 990 5.90 -19.85 19.13
C ALA A 990 6.15 -19.27 20.52
N SER A 991 7.01 -18.26 20.64
CA SER A 991 7.30 -17.57 21.90
C SER A 991 6.03 -16.98 22.52
N GLU A 992 5.21 -16.30 21.71
CA GLU A 992 3.99 -15.65 22.18
C GLU A 992 2.92 -16.67 22.58
N ALA A 993 2.77 -17.74 21.78
CA ALA A 993 1.89 -18.85 22.09
C ALA A 993 2.24 -19.52 23.42
N VAL A 994 3.54 -19.79 23.66
CA VAL A 994 4.02 -20.39 24.93
C VAL A 994 3.80 -19.45 26.10
N ARG A 995 4.12 -18.16 25.95
CA ARG A 995 3.91 -17.14 26.99
C ARG A 995 2.44 -17.11 27.43
N ILE A 996 1.52 -16.97 26.49
CA ILE A 996 0.08 -16.86 26.78
C ILE A 996 -0.45 -18.17 27.36
N ARG A 997 -0.08 -19.32 26.80
CA ARG A 997 -0.50 -20.64 27.31
C ARG A 997 -0.02 -20.87 28.74
N ARG A 998 1.23 -20.53 29.07
CA ARG A 998 1.76 -20.65 30.44
C ARG A 998 1.07 -19.72 31.42
N ALA A 999 0.81 -18.47 31.03
CA ALA A 999 0.04 -17.53 31.85
C ALA A 999 -1.38 -18.06 32.15
N ARG A 1000 -2.04 -18.67 31.17
CA ARG A 1000 -3.36 -19.30 31.34
C ARG A 1000 -3.30 -20.55 32.21
N ALA A 1001 -2.25 -21.36 32.11
CA ALA A 1001 -2.11 -22.62 32.83
C ALA A 1001 -2.19 -22.48 34.36
N ILE A 1002 -1.93 -21.28 34.89
CA ILE A 1002 -2.01 -20.95 36.31
C ILE A 1002 -3.46 -20.65 36.75
N THR A 1003 -4.36 -20.35 35.81
CA THR A 1003 -5.76 -20.01 36.09
C THR A 1003 -6.65 -21.24 36.23
N GLY A 1004 -7.71 -21.16 37.04
CA GLY A 1004 -8.69 -22.25 37.20
C GLY A 1004 -9.37 -22.67 35.88
N ARG A 1005 -9.62 -21.70 34.99
CA ARG A 1005 -10.24 -21.90 33.66
C ARG A 1005 -9.43 -22.83 32.74
N TRP A 1006 -8.13 -22.97 32.96
CA TRP A 1006 -7.28 -23.83 32.13
C TRP A 1006 -7.66 -25.31 32.23
N LYS A 1007 -8.09 -25.75 33.41
CA LYS A 1007 -8.53 -27.14 33.61
C LYS A 1007 -9.73 -27.45 32.73
N ASP A 1008 -10.73 -26.57 32.72
CA ASP A 1008 -11.95 -26.73 31.91
C ASP A 1008 -11.65 -26.65 30.42
N PHE A 1009 -10.75 -25.75 30.01
CA PHE A 1009 -10.31 -25.62 28.61
C PHE A 1009 -9.54 -26.85 28.10
N THR A 1010 -8.77 -27.51 28.97
CA THR A 1010 -7.96 -28.69 28.63
C THR A 1010 -8.67 -30.02 28.87
N GLN A 1011 -9.76 -30.04 29.63
CA GLN A 1011 -10.54 -31.25 29.92
C GLN A 1011 -11.32 -31.75 28.69
N ASP A 1012 -10.67 -32.63 27.93
CA ASP A 1012 -11.31 -33.59 27.01
C ASP A 1012 -10.91 -35.04 27.31
N THR A 1013 -9.88 -35.25 28.13
CA THR A 1013 -9.28 -36.56 28.40
C THR A 1013 -9.92 -37.31 29.58
N GLU A 1014 -10.59 -36.62 30.51
CA GLU A 1014 -11.18 -37.25 31.70
C GLU A 1014 -12.68 -37.57 31.54
N VAL A 1015 -13.47 -36.69 30.92
CA VAL A 1015 -14.94 -36.80 30.94
C VAL A 1015 -15.47 -37.93 30.06
N ARG A 1016 -14.81 -38.26 28.94
CA ARG A 1016 -15.21 -39.41 28.11
C ARG A 1016 -14.95 -40.77 28.77
N ARG A 1017 -14.04 -40.86 29.76
CA ARG A 1017 -13.85 -42.09 30.55
C ARG A 1017 -14.89 -42.27 31.66
N CYS A 1018 -15.50 -41.19 32.14
CA CYS A 1018 -16.40 -41.23 33.29
C CYS A 1018 -17.89 -41.30 32.94
N GLN A 1019 -18.31 -41.10 31.69
CA GLN A 1019 -19.73 -41.17 31.31
C GLN A 1019 -20.22 -42.59 30.96
N ASP A 1020 -19.32 -43.56 30.76
CA ASP A 1020 -19.71 -44.96 30.46
C ASP A 1020 -19.98 -45.83 31.69
N SER A 1021 -19.78 -45.33 32.92
CA SER A 1021 -20.13 -46.08 34.14
C SER A 1021 -21.60 -46.01 34.53
N GLU A 1022 -22.44 -45.20 33.87
CA GLU A 1022 -23.87 -45.05 34.24
C GLU A 1022 -24.91 -45.43 33.18
N PHE A 1023 -24.53 -45.84 31.97
CA PHE A 1023 -25.51 -46.40 31.01
C PHE A 1023 -25.73 -47.90 31.21
N LYS A 1024 -26.48 -48.25 32.26
CA LYS A 1024 -27.13 -49.57 32.38
C LYS A 1024 -28.13 -49.74 31.22
N TRP A 1025 -27.79 -50.63 30.30
CA TRP A 1025 -28.67 -51.10 29.22
C TRP A 1025 -30.03 -51.56 29.76
N ASN A 1026 -31.07 -50.76 29.51
CA ASN A 1026 -32.45 -51.22 29.67
C ASN A 1026 -32.85 -52.00 28.41
N LYS A 1027 -32.79 -53.34 28.49
CA LYS A 1027 -33.34 -54.27 27.50
C LYS A 1027 -34.86 -54.08 27.42
N LYS A 1028 -35.39 -53.23 26.53
CA LYS A 1028 -36.79 -53.40 26.10
C LYS A 1028 -37.18 -52.95 24.70
N ASP A 1029 -36.47 -52.06 24.03
CA ASP A 1029 -36.94 -51.59 22.71
C ASP A 1029 -36.14 -52.19 21.54
N ARG A 1030 -36.44 -53.47 21.24
CA ARG A 1030 -36.17 -54.13 19.96
C ARG A 1030 -37.47 -54.39 19.20
N SER A 1031 -38.14 -53.32 18.84
CA SER A 1031 -39.02 -53.20 17.68
C SER A 1031 -38.89 -51.72 17.36
N TRP A 1032 -38.23 -51.24 16.32
CA TRP A 1032 -38.76 -51.14 14.97
C TRP A 1032 -37.58 -50.92 14.00
N MET A 1033 -37.01 -52.00 13.45
CA MET A 1033 -36.18 -51.94 12.23
C MET A 1033 -36.64 -53.05 11.30
N LYS A 1034 -37.75 -52.78 10.60
CA LYS A 1034 -38.16 -53.41 9.33
C LYS A 1034 -38.85 -52.33 8.51
N SER A 1035 -38.48 -52.23 7.23
CA SER A 1035 -38.82 -51.19 6.23
C SER A 1035 -38.17 -49.83 6.55
N SER A 1036 -37.42 -49.17 5.66
CA SER A 1036 -37.26 -49.26 4.21
C SER A 1036 -35.88 -48.75 3.81
#